data_AF-A0AAN6SPZ2-F1
#
_entry.id   AF-A0AAN6SPZ2-F1
#
_cell.length_a   1.000
_cell.length_b   1.000
_cell.length_c   1.000
_cell.angle_alpha   90.00
_cell.angle_beta   90.00
_cell.angle_gamma   90.00
#
_symmetry.space_group_name_H-M   'P 1'
#
loop_
_entity.id
_entity.type
_entity.pdbx_description
1 polymer ?
#
loop_
_entity_poly.entity_id
_entity_poly.type
_entity_poly.pdbx_seq_one_letter_code
_entity_poly.pdbx_strand_id
1 'polypeptide(L)'
;MKLPVVKAAVCNVLGVLSWWASTANAQQQQQPRIALKLTESAHKQQQHDSSFITTLIQRAQPEGLRVSAPHISVDPILKSQRLADLTSRVVPTARFITFNVPNFDAWYNIQLGSASGDQARSVDETATQNSTGTDEPRLALPKHTLDLIHRLHGLAEVESVHALYPGPPPVINAGDDPRSVNQGYLNAAPQGINARYAWGFPGGDGVGVNIVDVEQGWNLNHEDLVAAGITIISGQNAAWFGHGTSVLGEMFMVDNQLGGIGIVPGAKGRVVSQHRPDWSYNTADAILDAAAHLSFGDIILLEAQEYDPVSGLYYWPVEVADSNFDAIQLATAMGITVVQAGCNGAYDLDQYVSLSGKRIFDRSSADFRDSGAIMVGGANSWVPHTRWYGSNYGSRMDVYAWAEAVDTADTDAAGIENWYTGWFGGTSGASPIIVGAAAILQGISQVLRGTKMHPSVLREVLTTNGGTPSDNPAVDRIGIMPDLKAIIDTIFNGANHTADIYIRDHVGDTGDTTTTPISISASPDIIIRQHPIPNPATALGAGSGTETNPSLSDPVLAGQSHSLYIRLLNRGAAAASNTTATVYWSEPATLVTPNLWHEIGAVTIPSIPTGDVLTVSPRLDWPAAGVPGTGHYCFVAVAGADTDPVPVLPGTFPDFVRFVREKNNVAWRNFNVVASRPDGTGSPKGFHKLPVKIPGAFDEAREFVIKGVGGLPKGSKVRLQVPQGLAEVMGMKGCGHRERDGQEVVVVGLQPGGVVDIGRGVLPAGSLADCELQVKVPDEVYKGGGNYEFALVQEWEGVEVGRVTWRFGPVADL
;
A
#
# COMPACT_ATOMS: atom_id res chain seq x y z
N MET A 1 -45.36 -47.61 53.74
CA MET A 1 -44.46 -48.09 52.66
C MET A 1 -44.13 -46.88 51.81
N LYS A 2 -42.97 -46.23 52.04
CA LYS A 2 -41.64 -46.46 51.43
C LYS A 2 -41.53 -45.87 50.00
N LEU A 3 -40.69 -44.83 49.91
CA LEU A 3 -39.94 -44.25 48.76
C LEU A 3 -39.32 -45.30 47.80
N PRO A 4 -38.66 -44.96 46.64
CA PRO A 4 -38.30 -43.63 46.05
C PRO A 4 -38.45 -43.51 44.51
N VAL A 5 -38.58 -42.30 43.92
CA VAL A 5 -37.85 -41.84 42.69
C VAL A 5 -37.89 -40.30 42.64
N VAL A 6 -37.07 -39.64 43.46
CA VAL A 6 -36.68 -38.22 43.28
C VAL A 6 -35.19 -38.16 43.62
N LYS A 7 -34.34 -38.55 42.66
CA LYS A 7 -32.87 -38.37 42.65
C LYS A 7 -32.34 -38.86 41.30
N ALA A 8 -32.64 -38.13 40.21
CA ALA A 8 -31.97 -38.35 38.92
C ALA A 8 -31.99 -37.11 38.01
N ALA A 9 -32.97 -36.21 38.14
CA ALA A 9 -33.08 -35.06 37.23
C ALA A 9 -32.44 -33.75 37.74
N VAL A 10 -31.91 -33.72 38.97
CA VAL A 10 -31.33 -32.49 39.58
C VAL A 10 -29.79 -32.47 39.58
N CYS A 11 -29.12 -33.54 39.14
CA CYS A 11 -27.64 -33.60 39.11
C CYS A 11 -26.98 -33.30 37.77
N ASN A 12 -27.72 -33.13 36.66
CA ASN A 12 -27.10 -32.85 35.35
C ASN A 12 -27.13 -31.38 34.91
N VAL A 13 -27.74 -30.48 35.69
CA VAL A 13 -27.74 -29.03 35.39
C VAL A 13 -26.71 -28.25 36.24
N LEU A 14 -26.26 -28.81 37.37
CA LEU A 14 -25.18 -28.24 38.18
C LEU A 14 -23.77 -28.72 37.77
N GLY A 15 -23.68 -29.77 36.96
CA GLY A 15 -22.40 -30.30 36.45
C GLY A 15 -21.83 -29.58 35.23
N VAL A 16 -22.65 -28.83 34.48
CA VAL A 16 -22.22 -28.12 33.26
C VAL A 16 -21.86 -26.65 33.56
N LEU A 17 -22.56 -26.01 34.51
CA LEU A 17 -22.20 -24.67 35.02
C LEU A 17 -20.91 -24.66 35.87
N SER A 18 -20.50 -25.80 36.43
CA SER A 18 -19.24 -25.92 37.18
C SER A 18 -18.02 -26.22 36.30
N TRP A 19 -18.22 -26.58 35.02
CA TRP A 19 -17.13 -26.81 34.06
C TRP A 19 -16.75 -25.54 33.27
N TRP A 20 -17.68 -24.60 33.09
CA TRP A 20 -17.39 -23.29 32.45
C TRP A 20 -16.95 -22.22 33.46
N ALA A 21 -17.43 -22.26 34.70
CA ALA A 21 -16.92 -21.39 35.77
C ALA A 21 -15.49 -21.77 36.21
N SER A 22 -15.09 -23.04 36.07
CA SER A 22 -13.73 -23.49 36.41
C SER A 22 -12.71 -23.24 35.31
N THR A 23 -13.13 -23.06 34.06
CA THR A 23 -12.24 -22.65 32.96
C THR A 23 -12.10 -21.14 32.86
N ALA A 24 -13.14 -20.36 33.17
CA ALA A 24 -13.06 -18.90 33.26
C ALA A 24 -12.20 -18.43 34.46
N ASN A 25 -12.26 -19.12 35.61
CA ASN A 25 -11.34 -18.86 36.72
C ASN A 25 -9.92 -19.41 36.50
N ALA A 26 -9.68 -20.26 35.49
CA ALA A 26 -8.35 -20.77 35.18
C ALA A 26 -7.51 -19.82 34.31
N GLN A 27 -8.14 -18.84 33.64
CA GLN A 27 -7.42 -17.82 32.89
C GLN A 27 -7.03 -16.59 33.74
N GLN A 28 -7.51 -16.48 34.98
CA GLN A 28 -7.13 -15.42 35.91
C GLN A 28 -5.96 -15.76 36.86
N GLN A 29 -5.24 -16.87 36.61
CA GLN A 29 -3.97 -17.18 37.31
C GLN A 29 -2.95 -17.86 36.38
N GLN A 30 -2.78 -17.38 35.13
CA GLN A 30 -1.58 -17.77 34.39
C GLN A 30 -0.37 -17.04 35.00
N GLN A 31 0.38 -17.78 35.80
CA GLN A 31 1.65 -17.36 36.36
C GLN A 31 2.54 -16.72 35.27
N PRO A 32 3.18 -15.57 35.55
CA PRO A 32 3.95 -14.86 34.55
C PRO A 32 5.05 -15.76 33.99
N ARG A 33 5.06 -15.90 32.66
CA ARG A 33 6.13 -16.58 31.92
C ARG A 33 7.13 -15.55 31.44
N ILE A 34 8.41 -15.82 31.65
CA ILE A 34 9.49 -14.93 31.27
C ILE A 34 10.37 -15.66 30.25
N ALA A 35 10.57 -15.04 29.09
CA ALA A 35 11.63 -15.43 28.17
C ALA A 35 12.93 -14.83 28.68
N LEU A 36 13.92 -15.67 28.99
CA LEU A 36 15.25 -15.26 29.42
C LEU A 36 16.29 -15.78 28.43
N LYS A 37 17.08 -14.88 27.85
CA LYS A 37 18.27 -15.21 27.09
C LYS A 37 19.50 -15.03 27.97
N LEU A 38 20.28 -16.10 28.15
CA LEU A 38 21.57 -16.03 28.82
C LEU A 38 22.68 -15.64 27.84
N THR A 39 23.71 -14.97 28.34
CA THR A 39 24.98 -14.82 27.60
C THR A 39 25.60 -16.18 27.32
N GLU A 40 26.47 -16.30 26.31
CA GLU A 40 27.07 -17.59 25.93
C GLU A 40 27.81 -18.28 27.09
N SER A 41 28.52 -17.51 27.93
CA SER A 41 29.21 -18.03 29.12
C SER A 41 28.24 -18.50 30.20
N ALA A 42 27.14 -17.77 30.42
CA ALA A 42 26.13 -18.13 31.41
C ALA A 42 25.28 -19.32 30.95
N HIS A 43 25.00 -19.44 29.66
CA HIS A 43 24.33 -20.60 29.07
C HIS A 43 25.13 -21.90 29.29
N LYS A 44 26.47 -21.86 29.08
CA LYS A 44 27.35 -23.01 29.37
C LYS A 44 27.30 -23.40 30.86
N GLN A 45 27.20 -22.42 31.76
CA GLN A 45 27.05 -22.69 33.20
C GLN A 45 25.70 -23.36 33.50
N GLN A 46 24.60 -22.89 32.92
CA GLN A 46 23.29 -23.51 33.05
C GLN A 46 23.25 -24.96 32.51
N GLN A 47 24.02 -25.27 31.46
CA GLN A 47 24.13 -26.63 30.94
C GLN A 47 24.86 -27.58 31.90
N HIS A 48 25.78 -27.06 32.72
CA HIS A 48 26.51 -27.86 33.72
C HIS A 48 25.80 -27.92 35.07
N ASP A 49 25.06 -26.87 35.43
CA ASP A 49 24.28 -26.76 36.66
C ASP A 49 22.87 -26.28 36.33
N SER A 50 21.92 -27.21 36.37
CA SER A 50 20.51 -26.92 36.06
C SER A 50 19.86 -25.94 37.05
N SER A 51 20.48 -25.68 38.20
CA SER A 51 20.00 -24.75 39.22
C SER A 51 20.47 -23.30 39.03
N PHE A 52 21.32 -23.04 38.03
CA PHE A 52 21.95 -21.73 37.83
C PHE A 52 20.94 -20.61 37.54
N ILE A 53 20.00 -20.79 36.60
CA ILE A 53 18.93 -19.82 36.30
C ILE A 53 18.04 -19.62 37.52
N THR A 54 17.73 -20.68 38.26
CA THR A 54 16.96 -20.60 39.51
C THR A 54 17.66 -19.71 40.54
N THR A 55 18.99 -19.80 40.64
CA THR A 55 19.81 -18.95 41.51
C THR A 55 19.87 -17.50 41.01
N LEU A 56 19.94 -17.26 39.70
CA LEU A 56 19.87 -15.92 39.12
C LEU A 56 18.54 -15.23 39.43
N ILE A 57 17.44 -15.98 39.30
CA ILE A 57 16.10 -15.48 39.64
C ILE A 57 16.02 -15.12 41.12
N GLN A 58 16.52 -15.98 42.02
CA GLN A 58 16.56 -15.69 43.46
C GLN A 58 17.40 -14.45 43.79
N ARG A 59 18.50 -14.21 43.07
CA ARG A 59 19.34 -13.02 43.23
C ARG A 59 18.66 -11.75 42.72
N ALA A 60 17.85 -11.85 41.66
CA ALA A 60 17.15 -10.74 41.03
C ALA A 60 15.77 -10.42 41.63
N GLN A 61 15.30 -11.23 42.59
CA GLN A 61 13.98 -11.04 43.20
C GLN A 61 13.86 -9.66 43.89
N PRO A 62 12.81 -8.86 43.58
CA PRO A 62 12.52 -7.63 44.31
C PRO A 62 12.05 -7.92 45.75
N GLU A 63 12.15 -6.94 46.67
CA GLU A 63 11.90 -7.11 48.11
C GLU A 63 10.49 -7.59 48.51
N GLY A 64 9.55 -7.73 47.56
CA GLY A 64 8.21 -8.29 47.76
C GLY A 64 7.92 -9.63 47.08
N LEU A 65 8.86 -10.18 46.28
CA LEU A 65 8.67 -11.42 45.53
C LEU A 65 9.63 -12.51 46.03
N ARG A 66 9.17 -13.42 46.89
CA ARG A 66 9.98 -14.54 47.40
C ARG A 66 9.49 -15.86 46.81
N VAL A 67 9.96 -16.20 45.62
CA VAL A 67 9.68 -17.51 45.00
C VAL A 67 10.84 -18.45 45.34
N SER A 68 10.57 -19.52 46.07
CA SER A 68 11.59 -20.52 46.42
C SER A 68 11.91 -21.43 45.22
N ALA A 69 13.14 -21.98 45.19
CA ALA A 69 13.62 -22.85 44.10
C ALA A 69 12.64 -23.94 43.59
N PRO A 70 11.90 -24.69 44.45
CA PRO A 70 10.98 -25.71 43.96
C PRO A 70 9.77 -25.16 43.18
N HIS A 71 9.55 -23.85 43.21
CA HIS A 71 8.50 -23.15 42.49
C HIS A 71 9.04 -22.36 41.30
N ILE A 72 10.26 -22.63 40.82
CA ILE A 72 10.78 -22.04 39.60
C ILE A 72 10.99 -23.17 38.60
N SER A 73 10.20 -23.15 37.52
CA SER A 73 10.40 -24.06 36.40
C SER A 73 11.17 -23.35 35.30
N VAL A 74 12.22 -24.01 34.82
CA VAL A 74 13.08 -23.53 33.75
C VAL A 74 13.06 -24.56 32.64
N ASP A 75 12.46 -24.19 31.53
CA ASP A 75 12.39 -25.02 30.32
C ASP A 75 13.12 -24.32 29.17
N PRO A 76 13.64 -25.05 28.17
CA PRO A 76 14.00 -24.44 26.88
C PRO A 76 12.80 -23.68 26.30
N ILE A 77 13.03 -22.50 25.73
CA ILE A 77 11.94 -21.67 25.17
C ILE A 77 11.26 -22.35 23.97
N LEU A 78 12.04 -23.11 23.19
CA LEU A 78 11.57 -23.90 22.06
C LEU A 78 11.67 -25.38 22.42
N LYS A 79 10.54 -26.10 22.30
CA LYS A 79 10.43 -27.55 22.58
C LYS A 79 10.32 -28.41 21.31
N SER A 80 10.37 -27.81 20.12
CA SER A 80 10.12 -28.51 18.86
C SER A 80 11.40 -29.08 18.22
N GLN A 81 11.35 -30.33 17.76
CA GLN A 81 12.42 -30.95 16.92
C GLN A 81 12.60 -30.24 15.56
N ARG A 82 11.58 -29.50 15.12
CA ARG A 82 11.55 -28.80 13.82
C ARG A 82 12.64 -27.74 13.70
N LEU A 83 13.05 -27.14 14.81
CA LEU A 83 14.14 -26.15 14.82
C LEU A 83 15.49 -26.81 14.55
N ALA A 84 15.80 -27.94 15.19
CA ALA A 84 17.03 -28.68 14.94
C ALA A 84 17.12 -29.17 13.47
N ASP A 85 15.98 -29.56 12.90
CA ASP A 85 15.84 -29.89 11.47
C ASP A 85 16.07 -28.67 10.57
N LEU A 86 15.56 -27.49 10.93
CA LEU A 86 15.76 -26.25 10.18
C LEU A 86 17.20 -25.73 10.29
N THR A 87 17.80 -25.79 11.49
CA THR A 87 19.18 -25.38 11.75
C THR A 87 20.19 -26.33 11.08
N SER A 88 19.92 -27.65 11.05
CA SER A 88 20.77 -28.62 10.34
C SER A 88 20.70 -28.52 8.81
N ARG A 89 19.65 -27.89 8.27
CA ARG A 89 19.51 -27.55 6.84
C ARG A 89 20.21 -26.24 6.48
N VAL A 90 20.73 -25.50 7.45
CA VAL A 90 21.64 -24.36 7.20
C VAL A 90 22.98 -24.95 6.75
N VAL A 91 23.17 -25.07 5.44
CA VAL A 91 24.43 -25.51 4.84
C VAL A 91 25.47 -24.40 5.04
N PRO A 92 26.63 -24.67 5.67
CA PRO A 92 27.72 -23.69 5.68
C PRO A 92 28.24 -23.56 4.24
N THR A 93 27.85 -22.50 3.54
CA THR A 93 28.55 -22.12 2.32
C THR A 93 29.90 -21.55 2.74
N ALA A 94 30.97 -22.26 2.38
CA ALA A 94 32.34 -22.00 2.83
C ALA A 94 32.95 -20.65 2.37
N ARG A 95 32.14 -19.65 2.00
CA ARG A 95 32.63 -18.34 1.56
C ARG A 95 31.94 -17.10 2.09
N PHE A 96 30.85 -17.18 2.87
CA PHE A 96 30.32 -16.02 3.58
C PHE A 96 29.73 -16.44 4.94
N ILE A 97 30.53 -16.34 6.02
CA ILE A 97 30.03 -16.43 7.39
C ILE A 97 29.89 -15.00 7.90
N THR A 98 28.66 -14.57 8.20
CA THR A 98 28.35 -13.71 9.37
C THR A 98 26.85 -13.65 9.69
N PHE A 99 25.99 -14.52 9.14
CA PHE A 99 24.73 -14.77 9.84
C PHE A 99 25.05 -15.62 11.07
N ASN A 100 25.14 -14.97 12.23
CA ASN A 100 25.04 -15.68 13.50
C ASN A 100 23.66 -16.33 13.50
N VAL A 101 23.63 -17.64 13.27
CA VAL A 101 22.43 -18.44 13.53
C VAL A 101 22.04 -18.12 14.98
N PRO A 102 20.86 -17.53 15.22
CA PRO A 102 20.48 -17.15 16.56
C PRO A 102 20.54 -18.38 17.45
N ASN A 103 21.33 -18.31 18.52
CA ASN A 103 21.44 -19.42 19.47
C ASN A 103 20.15 -19.47 20.32
N PHE A 104 19.15 -20.18 19.81
CA PHE A 104 17.91 -20.43 20.51
C PHE A 104 18.07 -21.37 21.71
N ASP A 105 19.18 -22.12 21.80
CA ASP A 105 19.46 -22.97 22.97
C ASP A 105 19.76 -22.14 24.22
N ALA A 106 20.26 -20.91 24.03
CA ALA A 106 20.51 -19.96 25.12
C ALA A 106 19.23 -19.28 25.66
N TRP A 107 18.06 -19.58 25.08
CA TRP A 107 16.78 -19.05 25.53
C TRP A 107 15.99 -20.05 26.37
N TYR A 108 15.45 -19.54 27.46
CA TYR A 108 14.69 -20.31 28.43
C TYR A 108 13.33 -19.66 28.67
N ASN A 109 12.30 -20.50 28.78
CA ASN A 109 11.01 -20.15 29.32
C ASN A 109 11.04 -20.41 30.83
N ILE A 110 10.89 -19.35 31.61
CA ILE A 110 10.83 -19.41 33.07
C ILE A 110 9.37 -19.29 33.49
N GLN A 111 8.90 -20.26 34.25
CA GLN A 111 7.58 -20.21 34.89
C GLN A 111 7.76 -20.09 36.40
N LEU A 112 7.19 -19.03 36.98
CA LEU A 112 7.23 -18.74 38.41
C LEU A 112 5.98 -19.30 39.10
N GLY A 113 6.15 -20.36 39.88
CA GLY A 113 5.16 -20.97 40.74
C GLY A 113 4.65 -20.04 41.85
N SER A 114 3.42 -20.26 42.29
CA SER A 114 2.82 -19.58 43.44
C SER A 114 3.61 -19.91 44.71
N ALA A 115 4.10 -18.88 45.41
CA ALA A 115 4.81 -19.05 46.68
C ALA A 115 3.95 -19.86 47.66
N SER A 116 4.42 -21.03 48.08
CA SER A 116 3.72 -21.86 49.07
C SER A 116 3.86 -21.28 50.48
N GLY A 117 2.74 -20.99 51.13
CA GLY A 117 2.62 -20.81 52.58
C GLY A 117 2.55 -19.36 53.07
N ASP A 118 1.37 -18.96 53.56
CA ASP A 118 1.08 -17.85 54.50
C ASP A 118 1.61 -16.42 54.25
N GLN A 119 2.20 -16.10 53.08
CA GLN A 119 2.67 -14.74 52.77
C GLN A 119 2.11 -14.10 51.51
N ALA A 120 0.97 -14.56 50.99
CA ALA A 120 0.17 -13.77 50.06
C ALA A 120 -0.61 -12.66 50.81
N ARG A 121 0.11 -11.76 51.49
CA ARG A 121 -0.45 -10.47 51.92
C ARG A 121 -0.21 -9.45 50.82
N SER A 122 -1.29 -9.17 50.09
CA SER A 122 -1.55 -8.02 49.20
C SER A 122 -0.36 -7.09 48.92
N VAL A 123 0.12 -7.07 47.67
CA VAL A 123 0.56 -5.82 47.03
C VAL A 123 0.43 -5.94 45.50
N ASP A 124 -0.81 -5.98 44.97
CA ASP A 124 -1.04 -5.67 43.56
C ASP A 124 -1.11 -4.14 43.42
N GLU A 125 0.06 -3.52 43.24
CA GLU A 125 0.14 -2.21 42.61
C GLU A 125 0.56 -2.46 41.16
N THR A 126 -0.27 -2.11 40.18
CA THR A 126 0.11 -2.06 38.76
C THR A 126 1.05 -0.88 38.53
N ALA A 127 1.94 -0.96 37.53
CA ALA A 127 2.99 0.04 37.30
C ALA A 127 2.49 1.43 36.82
N THR A 128 1.18 1.71 36.86
CA THR A 128 0.61 3.04 36.60
C THR A 128 -0.51 3.35 37.58
N GLN A 129 -0.18 3.88 38.77
CA GLN A 129 -1.13 4.74 39.47
C GLN A 129 -0.99 6.14 38.91
N ASN A 130 -1.88 6.49 37.97
CA ASN A 130 -2.30 7.88 37.80
C ASN A 130 -3.81 7.94 38.00
N SER A 131 -4.16 8.76 39.00
CA SER A 131 -5.41 8.98 39.72
C SER A 131 -6.53 9.63 38.91
N THR A 132 -7.11 8.95 37.92
CA THR A 132 -8.42 9.32 37.38
C THR A 132 -9.25 8.05 37.21
N GLY A 133 -10.16 7.79 38.16
CA GLY A 133 -10.92 6.54 38.29
C GLY A 133 -11.89 6.28 37.13
N THR A 134 -11.36 5.86 35.99
CA THR A 134 -12.08 5.20 34.90
C THR A 134 -11.65 3.73 34.92
N ASP A 135 -12.53 2.84 35.35
CA ASP A 135 -12.30 1.41 35.43
C ASP A 135 -12.20 0.80 34.01
N GLU A 136 -10.98 0.76 33.48
CA GLU A 136 -10.55 -0.07 32.36
C GLU A 136 -9.41 -0.96 32.88
N PRO A 137 -9.49 -2.30 32.81
CA PRO A 137 -8.38 -3.17 33.16
C PRO A 137 -7.28 -3.05 32.09
N ARG A 138 -6.41 -2.04 32.23
CA ARG A 138 -5.18 -1.94 31.45
C ARG A 138 -4.39 -3.24 31.59
N LEU A 139 -3.98 -3.83 30.47
CA LEU A 139 -3.01 -4.94 30.37
C LEU A 139 -1.63 -4.52 30.94
N ALA A 140 -1.54 -4.36 32.25
CA ALA A 140 -0.33 -4.02 32.97
C ALA A 140 0.27 -5.30 33.57
N LEU A 141 1.55 -5.57 33.27
CA LEU A 141 2.29 -6.62 33.98
C LEU A 141 2.29 -6.32 35.49
N PRO A 142 2.19 -7.33 36.36
CA PRO A 142 2.34 -7.12 37.79
C PRO A 142 3.67 -6.42 38.09
N LYS A 143 3.68 -5.39 38.94
CA LYS A 143 4.87 -4.57 39.26
C LYS A 143 6.06 -5.42 39.70
N HIS A 144 5.83 -6.47 40.48
CA HIS A 144 6.88 -7.39 40.90
C HIS A 144 7.48 -8.22 39.75
N THR A 145 6.68 -8.57 38.72
CA THR A 145 7.17 -9.23 37.50
C THR A 145 7.99 -8.27 36.66
N LEU A 146 7.52 -7.03 36.50
CA LEU A 146 8.25 -5.99 35.77
C LEU A 146 9.57 -5.62 36.47
N ASP A 147 9.56 -5.48 37.79
CA ASP A 147 10.75 -5.23 38.60
C ASP A 147 11.74 -6.40 38.51
N LEU A 148 11.26 -7.64 38.52
CA LEU A 148 12.10 -8.83 38.32
C LEU A 148 12.73 -8.83 36.92
N ILE A 149 11.97 -8.49 35.87
CA ILE A 149 12.49 -8.35 34.49
C ILE A 149 13.59 -7.29 34.46
N HIS A 150 13.36 -6.10 35.03
CA HIS A 150 14.39 -5.05 35.07
C HIS A 150 15.65 -5.47 35.84
N ARG A 151 15.49 -6.15 36.98
CA ARG A 151 16.62 -6.64 37.77
C ARG A 151 17.39 -7.75 37.07
N LEU A 152 16.69 -8.69 36.43
CA LEU A 152 17.31 -9.74 35.60
C LEU A 152 18.06 -9.13 34.43
N HIS A 153 17.48 -8.14 33.76
CA HIS A 153 18.14 -7.44 32.64
C HIS A 153 19.43 -6.74 33.06
N GLY A 154 19.52 -6.28 34.32
CA GLY A 154 20.71 -5.66 34.88
C GLY A 154 21.83 -6.62 35.30
N LEU A 155 21.64 -7.94 35.19
CA LEU A 155 22.66 -8.93 35.53
C LEU A 155 23.59 -9.20 34.34
N ALA A 156 24.90 -9.28 34.58
CA ALA A 156 25.90 -9.53 33.53
C ALA A 156 25.73 -10.90 32.83
N GLU A 157 25.06 -11.85 33.48
CA GLU A 157 24.79 -13.18 32.97
C GLU A 157 23.61 -13.21 31.97
N VAL A 158 22.78 -12.16 31.94
CA VAL A 158 21.55 -12.08 31.16
C VAL A 158 21.76 -11.18 29.94
N GLU A 159 21.48 -11.71 28.75
CA GLU A 159 21.56 -10.96 27.49
C GLU A 159 20.23 -10.27 27.15
N SER A 160 19.10 -10.93 27.42
CA SER A 160 17.76 -10.38 27.16
C SER A 160 16.74 -11.00 28.08
N VAL A 161 15.70 -10.25 28.46
CA VAL A 161 14.61 -10.74 29.28
C VAL A 161 13.32 -9.99 28.96
N HIS A 162 12.22 -10.71 28.77
CA HIS A 162 10.88 -10.12 28.55
C HIS A 162 9.76 -11.07 28.97
N ALA A 163 8.57 -10.55 29.20
CA ALA A 163 7.40 -11.36 29.50
C ALA A 163 6.86 -12.05 28.24
N LEU A 164 6.46 -13.31 28.35
CA LEU A 164 5.70 -14.05 27.34
C LEU A 164 4.22 -13.92 27.68
N TYR A 165 3.51 -13.09 26.91
CA TYR A 165 2.07 -12.86 27.05
C TYR A 165 1.38 -13.03 25.70
N PRO A 166 0.31 -13.84 25.57
CA PRO A 166 -0.50 -13.84 24.37
C PRO A 166 -1.23 -12.49 24.24
N GLY A 167 -1.08 -11.78 23.13
CA GLY A 167 -1.97 -10.65 22.82
C GLY A 167 -3.40 -11.19 22.69
N PRO A 168 -4.42 -10.60 23.34
CA PRO A 168 -5.78 -11.07 23.16
C PRO A 168 -6.19 -10.86 21.68
N PRO A 169 -6.91 -11.80 21.05
CA PRO A 169 -7.74 -11.45 19.90
C PRO A 169 -8.66 -10.28 20.30
N PRO A 170 -9.08 -9.39 19.37
CA PRO A 170 -10.01 -8.34 19.75
C PRO A 170 -11.24 -9.02 20.38
N VAL A 171 -11.53 -8.69 21.64
CA VAL A 171 -12.63 -9.32 22.37
C VAL A 171 -13.89 -8.57 21.95
N ILE A 172 -14.32 -8.80 20.71
CA ILE A 172 -15.67 -8.49 20.28
C ILE A 172 -16.53 -9.70 20.68
N ASN A 173 -17.36 -9.52 21.70
CA ASN A 173 -18.36 -10.46 22.17
C ASN A 173 -19.76 -10.02 21.79
N ALA A 174 -20.02 -9.89 20.50
CA ALA A 174 -21.34 -9.53 19.98
C ALA A 174 -22.52 -10.43 20.40
N GLY A 175 -22.29 -11.51 21.17
CA GLY A 175 -23.34 -12.33 21.77
C GLY A 175 -23.90 -11.78 23.08
N ASP A 176 -23.29 -10.77 23.71
CA ASP A 176 -23.82 -10.12 24.91
C ASP A 176 -24.53 -8.78 24.62
N ASP A 177 -24.38 -8.20 23.42
CA ASP A 177 -25.19 -7.08 22.93
C ASP A 177 -26.57 -7.56 22.41
N PRO A 178 -27.70 -7.19 23.06
CA PRO A 178 -29.00 -7.83 22.83
C PRO A 178 -29.56 -7.69 21.40
N ARG A 179 -29.22 -6.64 20.66
CA ARG A 179 -29.72 -6.37 19.30
C ARG A 179 -28.84 -6.96 18.20
N SER A 180 -27.64 -7.44 18.53
CA SER A 180 -26.72 -8.05 17.56
C SER A 180 -27.34 -9.20 16.75
N VAL A 181 -28.32 -9.91 17.33
CA VAL A 181 -29.10 -10.95 16.65
C VAL A 181 -29.93 -10.44 15.46
N ASN A 182 -30.26 -9.15 15.43
CA ASN A 182 -31.00 -8.49 14.35
C ASN A 182 -30.08 -7.91 13.26
N GLN A 183 -28.78 -7.78 13.52
CA GLN A 183 -27.80 -7.19 12.62
C GLN A 183 -27.33 -8.20 11.55
N GLY A 184 -28.26 -8.60 10.69
CA GLY A 184 -28.05 -9.63 9.66
C GLY A 184 -26.93 -9.31 8.66
N TYR A 185 -26.67 -8.02 8.43
CA TYR A 185 -25.58 -7.56 7.57
C TYR A 185 -24.17 -7.92 8.10
N LEU A 186 -24.03 -8.23 9.39
CA LEU A 186 -22.77 -8.71 9.99
C LEU A 186 -22.50 -10.20 9.72
N ASN A 187 -23.53 -10.95 9.35
CA ASN A 187 -23.46 -12.40 9.21
C ASN A 187 -22.70 -12.84 7.96
N ALA A 188 -22.42 -14.13 7.85
CA ALA A 188 -21.70 -14.70 6.72
C ALA A 188 -22.42 -14.47 5.39
N ALA A 189 -21.62 -14.32 4.33
CA ALA A 189 -22.12 -14.37 2.96
C ALA A 189 -22.90 -15.70 2.72
N PRO A 190 -23.98 -15.68 1.93
CA PRO A 190 -24.46 -14.55 1.15
C PRO A 190 -25.33 -13.55 1.93
N GLN A 191 -25.62 -13.78 3.22
CA GLN A 191 -26.53 -12.91 3.97
C GLN A 191 -25.95 -11.51 4.22
N GLY A 192 -24.69 -11.42 4.63
CA GLY A 192 -24.02 -10.17 4.97
C GLY A 192 -22.55 -10.18 4.55
N ILE A 193 -21.77 -9.24 5.09
CA ILE A 193 -20.35 -9.07 4.74
C ILE A 193 -19.38 -9.97 5.50
N ASN A 194 -19.87 -10.79 6.43
CA ASN A 194 -19.07 -11.69 7.26
C ASN A 194 -18.11 -10.99 8.24
N ALA A 195 -18.52 -9.85 8.81
CA ALA A 195 -17.74 -9.10 9.80
C ALA A 195 -17.39 -9.96 11.03
N ARG A 196 -18.30 -10.83 11.46
CA ARG A 196 -18.10 -11.74 12.61
C ARG A 196 -16.92 -12.69 12.44
N TYR A 197 -16.64 -13.12 11.21
CA TYR A 197 -15.44 -13.88 10.91
C TYR A 197 -14.19 -13.01 11.00
N ALA A 198 -14.26 -11.80 10.47
CA ALA A 198 -13.14 -10.87 10.40
C ALA A 198 -12.67 -10.39 11.78
N TRP A 199 -13.58 -10.27 12.75
CA TRP A 199 -13.23 -9.99 14.15
C TRP A 199 -12.36 -11.08 14.79
N GLY A 200 -12.26 -12.27 14.20
CA GLY A 200 -11.30 -13.29 14.62
C GLY A 200 -9.83 -12.94 14.36
N PHE A 201 -9.56 -11.86 13.61
CA PHE A 201 -8.21 -11.46 13.21
C PHE A 201 -7.72 -10.22 13.96
N PRO A 202 -6.42 -10.13 14.29
CA PRO A 202 -5.81 -8.91 14.78
C PRO A 202 -6.05 -7.73 13.83
N GLY A 203 -6.55 -6.60 14.33
CA GLY A 203 -6.93 -5.45 13.50
C GLY A 203 -8.34 -5.57 12.90
N GLY A 204 -9.01 -6.71 13.05
CA GLY A 204 -10.34 -6.96 12.50
C GLY A 204 -11.46 -6.15 13.15
N ASP A 205 -11.22 -5.51 14.29
CA ASP A 205 -12.12 -4.57 14.96
C ASP A 205 -11.93 -3.11 14.48
N GLY A 206 -11.00 -2.86 13.54
CA GLY A 206 -10.69 -1.55 13.01
C GLY A 206 -9.65 -0.74 13.81
N VAL A 207 -9.01 -1.34 14.82
CA VAL A 207 -7.98 -0.63 15.62
C VAL A 207 -6.86 -0.08 14.72
N GLY A 208 -6.48 1.18 14.96
CA GLY A 208 -5.46 1.88 14.17
C GLY A 208 -5.97 2.50 12.86
N VAL A 209 -7.26 2.38 12.55
CA VAL A 209 -7.92 3.06 11.43
C VAL A 209 -8.70 4.27 11.93
N ASN A 210 -8.51 5.42 11.29
CA ASN A 210 -9.36 6.59 11.53
C ASN A 210 -10.42 6.69 10.44
N ILE A 211 -11.63 7.05 10.84
CA ILE A 211 -12.77 7.21 9.96
C ILE A 211 -13.41 8.58 10.24
N VAL A 212 -13.67 9.34 9.18
CA VAL A 212 -14.44 10.60 9.27
C VAL A 212 -15.73 10.45 8.49
N ASP A 213 -16.85 10.62 9.17
CA ASP A 213 -18.16 10.73 8.54
C ASP A 213 -18.47 12.20 8.19
N VAL A 214 -18.91 12.44 6.96
CA VAL A 214 -19.21 13.77 6.42
C VAL A 214 -20.70 13.86 6.11
N GLU A 215 -21.41 14.64 6.94
CA GLU A 215 -22.88 14.61 6.99
C GLU A 215 -23.44 15.91 7.60
N GLN A 216 -24.68 15.89 8.11
CA GLN A 216 -25.36 17.10 8.63
C GLN A 216 -25.59 17.12 10.14
N GLY A 217 -25.63 15.95 10.79
CA GLY A 217 -25.78 15.91 12.24
C GLY A 217 -25.98 14.54 12.88
N TRP A 218 -25.66 14.48 14.17
CA TRP A 218 -25.50 13.25 14.96
C TRP A 218 -25.88 13.46 16.43
N ASN A 219 -26.27 12.40 17.13
CA ASN A 219 -26.28 12.32 18.58
C ASN A 219 -25.04 11.57 19.09
N LEU A 220 -23.99 12.32 19.41
CA LEU A 220 -22.72 11.76 19.90
C LEU A 220 -22.77 11.30 21.37
N ASN A 221 -23.87 11.59 22.07
CA ASN A 221 -24.09 11.15 23.46
C ASN A 221 -24.98 9.90 23.54
N HIS A 222 -25.32 9.28 22.41
CA HIS A 222 -26.06 8.03 22.40
C HIS A 222 -25.35 6.99 23.27
N GLU A 223 -26.10 6.23 24.08
CA GLU A 223 -25.58 5.33 25.12
C GLU A 223 -24.60 4.30 24.55
N ASP A 224 -24.84 3.90 23.30
CA ASP A 224 -24.04 2.91 22.58
C ASP A 224 -22.86 3.51 21.77
N LEU A 225 -22.78 4.84 21.67
CA LEU A 225 -21.76 5.56 20.89
C LEU A 225 -20.85 6.44 21.74
N VAL A 226 -21.30 6.88 22.92
CA VAL A 226 -20.58 7.85 23.75
C VAL A 226 -19.18 7.36 24.14
N ALA A 227 -19.03 6.05 24.35
CA ALA A 227 -17.75 5.42 24.69
C ALA A 227 -16.78 5.33 23.49
N ALA A 228 -17.27 5.40 22.25
CA ALA A 228 -16.41 5.46 21.06
C ALA A 228 -15.65 6.81 20.94
N GLY A 229 -16.04 7.82 21.74
CA GLY A 229 -15.31 9.09 21.83
C GLY A 229 -15.32 9.90 20.54
N ILE A 230 -16.39 9.80 19.75
CA ILE A 230 -16.55 10.48 18.46
C ILE A 230 -16.57 12.00 18.68
N THR A 231 -15.79 12.73 17.88
CA THR A 231 -15.66 14.19 18.01
C THR A 231 -15.91 14.88 16.68
N ILE A 232 -16.50 16.08 16.76
CA ILE A 232 -16.70 16.97 15.62
C ILE A 232 -15.37 17.67 15.32
N ILE A 233 -14.86 17.51 14.10
CA ILE A 233 -13.68 18.22 13.60
C ILE A 233 -14.06 19.66 13.27
N SER A 234 -15.11 19.86 12.47
CA SER A 234 -15.57 21.17 12.02
C SER A 234 -17.03 21.15 11.55
N GLY A 235 -17.59 22.34 11.33
CA GLY A 235 -18.98 22.55 10.94
C GLY A 235 -19.97 22.51 12.11
N GLN A 236 -21.25 22.65 11.79
CA GLN A 236 -22.37 22.73 12.74
C GLN A 236 -23.17 21.43 12.74
N ASN A 237 -23.31 20.80 13.90
CA ASN A 237 -24.21 19.67 14.09
C ASN A 237 -25.67 20.18 14.07
N ALA A 238 -26.34 20.12 12.93
CA ALA A 238 -27.47 21.00 12.65
C ALA A 238 -28.76 20.31 12.20
N ALA A 239 -28.68 19.18 11.50
CA ALA A 239 -29.85 18.53 10.91
C ALA A 239 -29.69 17.02 10.81
N TRP A 240 -30.81 16.31 10.63
CA TRP A 240 -30.82 14.87 10.36
C TRP A 240 -30.15 13.99 11.42
N PHE A 241 -30.21 14.41 12.69
CA PHE A 241 -29.57 13.71 13.82
C PHE A 241 -29.82 12.20 13.85
N GLY A 242 -31.04 11.74 13.61
CA GLY A 242 -31.39 10.29 13.56
C GLY A 242 -30.65 9.53 12.46
N HIS A 243 -30.53 10.15 11.27
CA HIS A 243 -29.84 9.56 10.13
C HIS A 243 -28.35 9.38 10.41
N GLY A 244 -27.66 10.43 10.85
CA GLY A 244 -26.24 10.30 11.19
C GLY A 244 -25.95 9.44 12.41
N THR A 245 -26.84 9.44 13.41
CA THR A 245 -26.72 8.52 14.56
C THR A 245 -26.83 7.06 14.10
N SER A 246 -27.71 6.78 13.14
CA SER A 246 -27.85 5.44 12.54
C SER A 246 -26.60 5.02 11.79
N VAL A 247 -26.03 5.90 10.97
CA VAL A 247 -24.77 5.68 10.23
C VAL A 247 -23.61 5.40 11.19
N LEU A 248 -23.44 6.24 12.22
CA LEU A 248 -22.41 6.02 13.24
C LEU A 248 -22.65 4.72 14.00
N GLY A 249 -23.91 4.36 14.27
CA GLY A 249 -24.27 3.14 14.97
C GLY A 249 -23.78 1.89 14.24
N GLU A 250 -23.92 1.85 12.90
CA GLU A 250 -23.47 0.72 12.09
C GLU A 250 -21.96 0.48 12.19
N MET A 251 -21.18 1.55 12.38
CA MET A 251 -19.72 1.48 12.42
C MET A 251 -19.16 1.36 13.85
N PHE A 252 -19.71 2.10 14.82
CA PHE A 252 -19.04 2.42 16.08
C PHE A 252 -19.82 2.07 17.36
N MET A 253 -21.00 1.42 17.30
CA MET A 253 -21.62 0.91 18.54
C MET A 253 -20.59 0.04 19.27
N VAL A 254 -20.28 0.38 20.52
CA VAL A 254 -19.22 -0.28 21.27
C VAL A 254 -19.72 -1.59 21.86
N ASP A 255 -18.83 -2.55 22.05
CA ASP A 255 -19.13 -3.78 22.80
C ASP A 255 -19.30 -3.46 24.29
N ASN A 256 -20.55 -3.45 24.77
CA ASN A 256 -20.88 -2.98 26.12
C ASN A 256 -22.08 -3.68 26.78
N GLN A 257 -22.62 -4.75 26.19
CA GLN A 257 -23.80 -5.51 26.66
C GLN A 257 -25.13 -4.75 26.55
N LEU A 258 -25.16 -3.62 25.84
CA LEU A 258 -26.35 -2.84 25.51
C LEU A 258 -26.58 -2.88 24.00
N GLY A 259 -27.69 -2.31 23.54
CA GLY A 259 -27.88 -2.00 22.14
C GLY A 259 -27.45 -3.09 21.14
N GLY A 260 -26.73 -2.67 20.11
CA GLY A 260 -26.14 -3.52 19.07
C GLY A 260 -24.62 -3.45 19.10
N ILE A 261 -23.97 -3.84 18.00
CA ILE A 261 -22.52 -3.69 17.88
C ILE A 261 -22.14 -3.11 16.51
N GLY A 262 -21.15 -2.23 16.50
CA GLY A 262 -20.59 -1.65 15.29
C GLY A 262 -19.77 -2.67 14.51
N ILE A 263 -19.58 -2.43 13.21
CA ILE A 263 -18.70 -3.27 12.39
C ILE A 263 -17.23 -3.12 12.82
N VAL A 264 -16.84 -1.92 13.26
CA VAL A 264 -15.47 -1.56 13.66
C VAL A 264 -15.45 -0.78 14.99
N PRO A 265 -15.86 -1.41 16.11
CA PRO A 265 -15.95 -0.75 17.40
C PRO A 265 -14.58 -0.28 17.95
N GLY A 266 -13.47 -0.80 17.40
CA GLY A 266 -12.10 -0.38 17.75
C GLY A 266 -11.53 0.75 16.88
N ALA A 267 -12.24 1.17 15.82
CA ALA A 267 -11.80 2.27 14.96
C ALA A 267 -12.01 3.64 15.62
N LYS A 268 -11.19 4.64 15.24
CA LYS A 268 -11.34 6.01 15.74
C LYS A 268 -12.27 6.82 14.85
N GLY A 269 -13.51 7.00 15.30
CA GLY A 269 -14.52 7.81 14.62
C GLY A 269 -14.40 9.32 14.90
N ARG A 270 -14.61 10.13 13.86
CA ARG A 270 -14.76 11.59 13.91
C ARG A 270 -15.82 12.02 12.89
N VAL A 271 -16.33 13.23 13.01
CA VAL A 271 -17.36 13.75 12.10
C VAL A 271 -17.05 15.16 11.61
N VAL A 272 -17.49 15.49 10.39
CA VAL A 272 -17.42 16.83 9.80
C VAL A 272 -18.78 17.19 9.23
N SER A 273 -19.30 18.37 9.61
CA SER A 273 -20.58 18.82 9.06
C SER A 273 -20.43 19.60 7.75
N GLN A 274 -21.35 19.32 6.83
CA GLN A 274 -21.55 20.08 5.59
C GLN A 274 -22.13 21.47 5.84
N HIS A 275 -22.81 21.68 6.98
CA HIS A 275 -23.20 23.00 7.46
C HIS A 275 -21.99 23.68 8.07
N ARG A 276 -21.45 24.68 7.38
CA ARG A 276 -20.21 25.36 7.77
C ARG A 276 -20.48 26.33 8.94
N PRO A 277 -19.44 26.82 9.65
CA PRO A 277 -19.62 27.67 10.83
C PRO A 277 -20.44 28.95 10.60
N ASP A 278 -20.46 29.47 9.37
CA ASP A 278 -21.25 30.62 8.94
C ASP A 278 -22.67 30.27 8.46
N TRP A 279 -23.11 29.02 8.66
CA TRP A 279 -24.38 28.44 8.21
C TRP A 279 -24.52 28.29 6.69
N SER A 280 -23.43 28.44 5.93
CA SER A 280 -23.41 28.01 4.55
C SER A 280 -23.41 26.48 4.44
N TYR A 281 -23.83 25.94 3.29
CA TYR A 281 -23.75 24.51 3.00
C TYR A 281 -22.66 24.27 1.96
N ASN A 282 -21.64 23.49 2.32
CA ASN A 282 -20.50 23.24 1.44
C ASN A 282 -19.89 21.85 1.68
N THR A 283 -20.25 20.91 0.80
CA THR A 283 -19.76 19.53 0.83
C THR A 283 -18.27 19.43 0.52
N ALA A 284 -17.78 20.14 -0.50
CA ALA A 284 -16.36 20.10 -0.88
C ALA A 284 -15.45 20.57 0.26
N ASP A 285 -15.80 21.66 0.93
CA ASP A 285 -15.03 22.19 2.07
C ASP A 285 -15.04 21.21 3.27
N ALA A 286 -16.16 20.52 3.50
CA ALA A 286 -16.25 19.46 4.51
C ALA A 286 -15.34 18.25 4.18
N ILE A 287 -15.26 17.86 2.90
CA ILE A 287 -14.37 16.79 2.44
C ILE A 287 -12.90 17.18 2.66
N LEU A 288 -12.53 18.42 2.35
CA LEU A 288 -11.15 18.91 2.54
C LEU A 288 -10.77 18.98 4.02
N ASP A 289 -11.68 19.41 4.89
CA ASP A 289 -11.47 19.38 6.34
C ASP A 289 -11.29 17.96 6.88
N ALA A 290 -12.10 17.00 6.40
CA ALA A 290 -11.94 15.59 6.75
C ALA A 290 -10.56 15.09 6.31
N ALA A 291 -10.17 15.34 5.05
CA ALA A 291 -8.90 14.90 4.48
C ALA A 291 -7.69 15.47 5.23
N ALA A 292 -7.75 16.73 5.68
CA ALA A 292 -6.68 17.38 6.45
C ALA A 292 -6.39 16.71 7.81
N HIS A 293 -7.31 15.88 8.31
CA HIS A 293 -7.21 15.21 9.60
C HIS A 293 -6.97 13.69 9.50
N LEU A 294 -6.78 13.20 8.28
CA LEU A 294 -6.60 11.78 7.98
C LEU A 294 -5.23 11.54 7.35
N SER A 295 -4.77 10.31 7.46
CA SER A 295 -3.51 9.84 6.88
C SER A 295 -3.77 8.74 5.85
N PHE A 296 -2.71 8.33 5.17
CA PHE A 296 -2.74 7.21 4.23
C PHE A 296 -3.49 5.99 4.82
N GLY A 297 -4.47 5.48 4.07
CA GLY A 297 -5.29 4.33 4.42
C GLY A 297 -6.42 4.58 5.43
N ASP A 298 -6.55 5.80 5.96
CA ASP A 298 -7.75 6.20 6.70
C ASP A 298 -8.92 6.44 5.75
N ILE A 299 -10.13 6.59 6.31
CA ILE A 299 -11.38 6.54 5.53
C ILE A 299 -12.22 7.80 5.72
N ILE A 300 -12.77 8.32 4.63
CA ILE A 300 -13.87 9.30 4.61
C ILE A 300 -15.13 8.57 4.14
N LEU A 301 -16.22 8.72 4.90
CA LEU A 301 -17.56 8.36 4.49
C LEU A 301 -18.31 9.62 4.07
N LEU A 302 -18.91 9.60 2.87
CA LEU A 302 -19.75 10.68 2.34
C LEU A 302 -21.22 10.25 2.32
N GLU A 303 -21.97 10.73 3.30
CA GLU A 303 -23.41 10.49 3.44
C GLU A 303 -24.22 11.72 3.01
N ALA A 304 -24.06 12.06 1.74
CA ALA A 304 -24.69 13.22 1.15
C ALA A 304 -25.21 12.91 -0.25
N GLN A 305 -26.15 13.75 -0.69
CA GLN A 305 -26.76 13.67 -2.00
C GLN A 305 -26.83 15.08 -2.58
N GLU A 306 -26.84 15.18 -3.91
CA GLU A 306 -26.73 16.45 -4.60
C GLU A 306 -27.84 16.63 -5.65
N TYR A 307 -28.09 17.89 -6.03
CA TYR A 307 -28.89 18.23 -7.19
C TYR A 307 -28.03 18.13 -8.46
N ASP A 308 -28.51 17.44 -9.50
CA ASP A 308 -27.80 17.49 -10.77
C ASP A 308 -28.01 18.85 -11.47
N PRO A 309 -26.95 19.46 -12.03
CA PRO A 309 -27.04 20.77 -12.64
C PRO A 309 -27.78 20.80 -14.00
N VAL A 310 -28.15 19.65 -14.55
CA VAL A 310 -28.75 19.53 -15.89
C VAL A 310 -30.27 19.55 -15.81
N SER A 311 -30.84 18.72 -14.94
CA SER A 311 -32.27 18.55 -14.75
C SER A 311 -32.78 19.19 -13.45
N GLY A 312 -31.89 19.50 -12.50
CA GLY A 312 -32.25 20.02 -11.18
C GLY A 312 -32.92 18.99 -10.29
N LEU A 313 -32.80 17.70 -10.60
CA LEU A 313 -33.33 16.62 -9.78
C LEU A 313 -32.36 16.31 -8.63
N TYR A 314 -32.93 15.94 -7.49
CA TYR A 314 -32.17 15.58 -6.30
C TYR A 314 -31.85 14.08 -6.28
N TYR A 315 -31.07 13.62 -5.30
CA TYR A 315 -30.66 12.22 -5.11
C TYR A 315 -29.59 11.70 -6.08
N TRP A 316 -28.71 12.59 -6.54
CA TRP A 316 -27.51 12.21 -7.28
C TRP A 316 -26.30 12.05 -6.36
N PRO A 317 -25.32 11.18 -6.73
CA PRO A 317 -24.03 11.10 -6.04
C PRO A 317 -23.37 12.47 -5.90
N VAL A 318 -22.73 12.71 -4.76
CA VAL A 318 -22.07 14.01 -4.48
C VAL A 318 -21.08 14.42 -5.56
N GLU A 319 -20.41 13.45 -6.19
CA GLU A 319 -19.43 13.70 -7.27
C GLU A 319 -20.07 14.13 -8.61
N VAL A 320 -21.40 14.25 -8.69
CA VAL A 320 -22.08 14.92 -9.82
C VAL A 320 -21.72 16.41 -9.88
N ALA A 321 -21.42 17.02 -8.73
CA ALA A 321 -20.92 18.38 -8.63
C ALA A 321 -19.40 18.39 -8.76
N ASP A 322 -18.89 19.22 -9.68
CA ASP A 322 -17.47 19.26 -10.01
C ASP A 322 -16.57 19.56 -8.81
N SER A 323 -16.99 20.47 -7.93
CA SER A 323 -16.23 20.80 -6.72
C SER A 323 -16.08 19.62 -5.75
N ASN A 324 -17.12 18.80 -5.63
CA ASN A 324 -17.08 17.62 -4.78
C ASN A 324 -16.22 16.53 -5.42
N PHE A 325 -16.35 16.34 -6.74
CA PHE A 325 -15.49 15.43 -7.50
C PHE A 325 -14.00 15.75 -7.27
N ASP A 326 -13.61 17.01 -7.43
CA ASP A 326 -12.20 17.43 -7.29
C ASP A 326 -11.70 17.25 -5.85
N ALA A 327 -12.53 17.55 -4.85
CA ALA A 327 -12.19 17.33 -3.45
C ALA A 327 -12.01 15.84 -3.10
N ILE A 328 -12.87 14.97 -3.66
CA ILE A 328 -12.74 13.51 -3.52
C ILE A 328 -11.46 13.03 -4.19
N GLN A 329 -11.19 13.48 -5.42
CA GLN A 329 -9.99 13.10 -6.15
C GLN A 329 -8.71 13.52 -5.42
N LEU A 330 -8.71 14.69 -4.78
CA LEU A 330 -7.59 15.11 -3.95
C LEU A 330 -7.41 14.20 -2.73
N ALA A 331 -8.49 13.89 -2.01
CA ALA A 331 -8.43 13.00 -0.85
C ALA A 331 -7.91 11.60 -1.23
N THR A 332 -8.39 11.03 -2.33
CA THR A 332 -7.91 9.73 -2.82
C THR A 332 -6.46 9.77 -3.29
N ALA A 333 -6.03 10.86 -3.93
CA ALA A 333 -4.63 11.09 -4.31
C ALA A 333 -3.69 11.25 -3.09
N MET A 334 -4.21 11.69 -1.93
CA MET A 334 -3.47 11.68 -0.65
C MET A 334 -3.37 10.27 -0.03
N GLY A 335 -3.94 9.25 -0.68
CA GLY A 335 -3.99 7.88 -0.18
C GLY A 335 -5.09 7.64 0.86
N ILE A 336 -6.07 8.54 0.99
CA ILE A 336 -7.23 8.37 1.88
C ILE A 336 -8.33 7.63 1.11
N THR A 337 -8.91 6.59 1.70
CA THR A 337 -10.04 5.88 1.09
C THR A 337 -11.30 6.74 1.23
N VAL A 338 -11.96 7.03 0.12
CA VAL A 338 -13.26 7.70 0.13
C VAL A 338 -14.34 6.71 -0.26
N VAL A 339 -15.35 6.54 0.59
CA VAL A 339 -16.55 5.74 0.33
C VAL A 339 -17.74 6.70 0.25
N GLN A 340 -18.53 6.60 -0.82
CA GLN A 340 -19.71 7.47 -1.01
C GLN A 340 -20.96 6.64 -1.33
N ALA A 341 -22.10 7.11 -0.84
CA ALA A 341 -23.40 6.55 -1.19
C ALA A 341 -23.71 6.76 -2.68
N GLY A 342 -24.24 5.72 -3.33
CA GLY A 342 -24.72 5.76 -4.72
C GLY A 342 -26.01 6.59 -4.89
N CYS A 343 -26.64 6.99 -3.78
CA CYS A 343 -27.82 7.85 -3.70
C CYS A 343 -29.13 7.20 -4.19
N ASN A 344 -30.25 7.85 -3.83
CA ASN A 344 -31.56 7.19 -3.74
C ASN A 344 -32.56 7.65 -4.83
N GLY A 345 -32.07 7.96 -6.04
CA GLY A 345 -32.88 8.49 -7.14
C GLY A 345 -33.47 7.45 -8.10
N ALA A 346 -33.08 6.18 -7.99
CA ALA A 346 -33.37 5.12 -8.97
C ALA A 346 -32.92 5.48 -10.41
N TYR A 347 -31.84 6.26 -10.55
CA TYR A 347 -31.29 6.70 -11.82
C TYR A 347 -30.25 5.71 -12.36
N ASP A 348 -30.28 5.50 -13.68
CA ASP A 348 -29.20 4.86 -14.42
C ASP A 348 -28.08 5.88 -14.65
N LEU A 349 -27.01 5.78 -13.87
CA LEU A 349 -25.88 6.70 -13.91
C LEU A 349 -25.19 6.68 -15.28
N ASP A 350 -25.22 5.56 -16.01
CA ASP A 350 -24.62 5.49 -17.35
C ASP A 350 -25.34 6.43 -18.34
N GLN A 351 -26.62 6.75 -18.10
CA GLN A 351 -27.41 7.64 -18.96
C GLN A 351 -27.20 9.13 -18.65
N TYR A 352 -26.49 9.47 -17.57
CA TYR A 352 -26.26 10.86 -17.22
C TYR A 352 -25.36 11.56 -18.25
N VAL A 353 -25.75 12.77 -18.63
CA VAL A 353 -25.01 13.65 -19.54
C VAL A 353 -24.90 15.01 -18.87
N SER A 354 -23.69 15.46 -18.56
CA SER A 354 -23.44 16.74 -17.89
C SER A 354 -23.81 17.94 -18.79
N LEU A 355 -23.80 19.16 -18.22
CA LEU A 355 -24.01 20.40 -18.97
C LEU A 355 -23.04 20.58 -20.14
N SER A 356 -21.83 19.99 -20.07
CA SER A 356 -20.85 20.01 -21.13
C SER A 356 -21.04 18.90 -22.18
N GLY A 357 -22.15 18.16 -22.12
CA GLY A 357 -22.45 17.05 -23.03
C GLY A 357 -21.66 15.76 -22.76
N LYS A 358 -21.06 15.61 -21.57
CA LYS A 358 -20.16 14.50 -21.24
C LYS A 358 -20.85 13.41 -20.42
N ARG A 359 -20.59 12.14 -20.75
CA ARG A 359 -21.08 10.98 -19.97
C ARG A 359 -20.11 10.61 -18.86
N ILE A 360 -20.11 11.42 -17.79
CA ILE A 360 -19.07 11.38 -16.75
C ILE A 360 -19.11 10.14 -15.82
N PHE A 361 -20.25 9.46 -15.72
CA PHE A 361 -20.42 8.26 -14.89
C PHE A 361 -20.31 6.94 -15.66
N ASP A 362 -20.45 6.95 -16.99
CA ASP A 362 -20.39 5.73 -17.80
C ASP A 362 -18.93 5.28 -18.00
N ARG A 363 -18.52 4.18 -17.35
CA ARG A 363 -17.16 3.63 -17.46
C ARG A 363 -16.77 3.23 -18.88
N SER A 364 -17.74 3.00 -19.76
CA SER A 364 -17.47 2.68 -21.17
C SER A 364 -17.27 3.92 -22.04
N SER A 365 -17.55 5.11 -21.51
CA SER A 365 -17.38 6.39 -22.19
C SER A 365 -15.94 6.90 -22.07
N ALA A 366 -15.41 7.52 -23.13
CA ALA A 366 -14.17 8.26 -23.08
C ALA A 366 -14.24 9.51 -22.18
N ASP A 367 -15.46 9.95 -21.83
CA ASP A 367 -15.71 11.06 -20.91
C ASP A 367 -15.74 10.65 -19.43
N PHE A 368 -15.59 9.36 -19.13
CA PHE A 368 -15.65 8.85 -17.77
C PHE A 368 -14.65 9.57 -16.85
N ARG A 369 -15.11 9.94 -15.65
CA ARG A 369 -14.29 10.58 -14.62
C ARG A 369 -14.20 9.68 -13.40
N ASP A 370 -13.00 9.19 -13.11
CA ASP A 370 -12.74 8.44 -11.88
C ASP A 370 -12.22 9.37 -10.79
N SER A 371 -13.00 9.54 -9.72
CA SER A 371 -12.60 10.28 -8.51
C SER A 371 -11.71 9.46 -7.58
N GLY A 372 -11.57 8.15 -7.85
CA GLY A 372 -10.89 7.18 -6.97
C GLY A 372 -11.77 6.68 -5.82
N ALA A 373 -12.95 7.26 -5.59
CA ALA A 373 -13.85 6.82 -4.54
C ALA A 373 -14.52 5.48 -4.85
N ILE A 374 -14.87 4.76 -3.78
CA ILE A 374 -15.72 3.58 -3.79
C ILE A 374 -17.17 4.05 -3.74
N MET A 375 -17.95 3.81 -4.80
CA MET A 375 -19.37 4.17 -4.86
C MET A 375 -20.25 2.97 -4.54
N VAL A 376 -21.16 3.16 -3.57
CA VAL A 376 -21.91 2.07 -2.95
C VAL A 376 -23.38 2.06 -3.37
N GLY A 377 -23.80 1.01 -4.05
CA GLY A 377 -25.20 0.73 -4.36
C GLY A 377 -25.95 0.09 -3.18
N GLY A 378 -27.29 0.11 -3.24
CA GLY A 378 -28.16 -0.47 -2.23
C GLY A 378 -28.93 -1.69 -2.73
N ALA A 379 -29.00 -2.74 -1.91
CA ALA A 379 -29.80 -3.93 -2.16
C ALA A 379 -30.82 -4.21 -1.05
N ASN A 380 -31.82 -5.03 -1.34
CA ASN A 380 -32.69 -5.59 -0.31
C ASN A 380 -31.90 -6.49 0.67
N SER A 381 -32.46 -6.77 1.85
CA SER A 381 -31.77 -7.55 2.90
C SER A 381 -31.93 -9.07 2.74
N TRP A 382 -32.71 -9.53 1.76
CA TRP A 382 -33.07 -10.93 1.57
C TRP A 382 -32.23 -11.57 0.48
N VAL A 383 -31.80 -12.82 0.67
CA VAL A 383 -31.05 -13.57 -0.34
C VAL A 383 -32.02 -14.29 -1.28
N PRO A 384 -31.84 -14.22 -2.62
CA PRO A 384 -30.79 -13.48 -3.33
C PRO A 384 -31.02 -11.97 -3.31
N HIS A 385 -29.95 -11.20 -3.15
CA HIS A 385 -30.01 -9.74 -3.04
C HIS A 385 -30.36 -9.09 -4.36
N THR A 386 -31.42 -8.32 -4.43
CA THR A 386 -31.80 -7.52 -5.62
C THR A 386 -31.58 -6.05 -5.34
N ARG A 387 -31.33 -5.24 -6.37
CA ARG A 387 -31.24 -3.78 -6.22
C ARG A 387 -32.45 -3.23 -5.47
N TRP A 388 -32.20 -2.47 -4.42
CA TRP A 388 -33.23 -1.73 -3.69
C TRP A 388 -33.84 -0.69 -4.63
N TYR A 389 -35.18 -0.58 -4.64
CA TYR A 389 -35.90 0.15 -5.69
C TYR A 389 -35.43 1.60 -5.88
N GLY A 390 -35.01 2.26 -4.79
CA GLY A 390 -34.51 3.64 -4.79
C GLY A 390 -33.03 3.77 -5.13
N SER A 391 -32.23 2.71 -5.10
CA SER A 391 -30.79 2.80 -5.41
C SER A 391 -30.59 3.23 -6.85
N ASN A 392 -29.76 4.25 -7.07
CA ASN A 392 -29.15 4.47 -8.38
C ASN A 392 -28.31 3.25 -8.78
N TYR A 393 -28.01 3.12 -10.07
CA TYR A 393 -27.33 1.96 -10.64
C TYR A 393 -26.62 2.33 -11.93
N GLY A 394 -25.71 1.48 -12.39
CA GLY A 394 -24.92 1.70 -13.60
C GLY A 394 -23.49 1.20 -13.43
N SER A 395 -22.70 1.30 -14.49
CA SER A 395 -21.31 0.85 -14.49
C SER A 395 -20.45 1.57 -13.44
N ARG A 396 -20.82 2.77 -12.99
CA ARG A 396 -20.09 3.50 -11.94
C ARG A 396 -20.07 2.77 -10.59
N MET A 397 -21.12 2.03 -10.23
CA MET A 397 -21.23 1.36 -8.92
C MET A 397 -20.12 0.33 -8.73
N ASP A 398 -19.38 0.43 -7.63
CA ASP A 398 -18.27 -0.48 -7.31
C ASP A 398 -18.77 -1.71 -6.54
N VAL A 399 -19.51 -1.47 -5.47
CA VAL A 399 -19.96 -2.48 -4.50
C VAL A 399 -21.38 -2.16 -4.02
N TYR A 400 -22.06 -3.13 -3.42
CA TYR A 400 -23.34 -2.90 -2.73
C TYR A 400 -23.37 -3.51 -1.33
N ALA A 401 -24.30 -3.06 -0.51
CA ALA A 401 -24.67 -3.70 0.74
C ALA A 401 -26.17 -3.52 1.03
N TRP A 402 -26.62 -3.88 2.23
CA TRP A 402 -28.02 -3.77 2.64
C TRP A 402 -28.46 -2.30 2.67
N ALA A 403 -29.57 -2.00 2.01
CA ALA A 403 -30.22 -0.69 1.98
C ALA A 403 -31.63 -0.73 2.61
N GLU A 404 -31.93 -1.76 3.40
CA GLU A 404 -33.14 -1.87 4.18
C GLU A 404 -32.91 -2.82 5.37
N ALA A 405 -33.78 -2.73 6.37
CA ALA A 405 -33.75 -3.58 7.56
C ALA A 405 -32.39 -3.58 8.29
N VAL A 406 -31.73 -2.42 8.32
CA VAL A 406 -30.50 -2.22 9.09
C VAL A 406 -30.87 -1.90 10.55
N ASP A 407 -30.39 -2.75 11.47
CA ASP A 407 -30.56 -2.57 12.91
C ASP A 407 -29.37 -1.81 13.50
N THR A 408 -29.62 -0.62 14.06
CA THR A 408 -28.59 0.33 14.49
C THR A 408 -29.13 1.32 15.54
N ALA A 409 -28.24 2.15 16.10
CA ALA A 409 -28.60 3.28 16.96
C ALA A 409 -29.49 4.29 16.21
N ASP A 410 -30.28 5.08 16.92
CA ASP A 410 -31.14 6.10 16.33
C ASP A 410 -31.38 7.22 17.35
N THR A 411 -32.00 8.31 16.90
CA THR A 411 -32.40 9.40 17.78
C THR A 411 -33.52 10.23 17.13
N ASP A 412 -34.08 11.18 17.88
CA ASP A 412 -34.95 12.20 17.34
C ASP A 412 -34.29 13.59 17.33
N ALA A 413 -35.06 14.60 16.94
CA ALA A 413 -34.60 15.98 16.98
C ALA A 413 -34.34 16.51 18.41
N ALA A 414 -34.82 15.82 19.44
CA ALA A 414 -34.55 16.15 20.85
C ALA A 414 -33.26 15.48 21.37
N GLY A 415 -32.64 14.59 20.59
CA GLY A 415 -31.38 13.94 20.93
C GLY A 415 -31.55 12.82 21.95
N ILE A 416 -32.65 12.05 21.89
CA ILE A 416 -32.81 10.87 22.76
C ILE A 416 -31.60 9.94 22.62
N GLU A 417 -31.00 9.58 23.74
CA GLU A 417 -29.70 8.91 23.84
C GLU A 417 -29.81 7.38 23.88
N ASN A 418 -31.00 6.78 23.85
CA ASN A 418 -31.19 5.33 24.00
C ASN A 418 -32.21 4.74 23.01
N TRP A 419 -32.22 5.28 21.80
CA TRP A 419 -33.12 4.85 20.74
C TRP A 419 -32.39 4.01 19.70
N TYR A 420 -33.10 3.02 19.17
CA TYR A 420 -32.57 2.13 18.16
C TYR A 420 -33.66 1.87 17.14
N THR A 421 -33.26 1.58 15.91
CA THR A 421 -34.15 1.23 14.82
C THR A 421 -33.75 -0.12 14.24
N GLY A 422 -34.73 -0.84 13.68
CA GLY A 422 -34.50 -2.04 12.86
C GLY A 422 -34.80 -1.80 11.38
N TRP A 423 -34.99 -0.54 11.00
CA TRP A 423 -35.57 -0.14 9.72
C TRP A 423 -34.75 0.94 9.01
N PHE A 424 -33.52 1.21 9.45
CA PHE A 424 -32.63 2.11 8.72
C PHE A 424 -32.30 1.53 7.35
N GLY A 425 -31.99 2.39 6.38
CA GLY A 425 -31.82 1.97 4.99
C GLY A 425 -31.63 3.13 4.01
N GLY A 426 -31.85 2.82 2.73
CA GLY A 426 -31.31 3.57 1.61
C GLY A 426 -29.83 3.24 1.37
N THR A 427 -29.23 3.84 0.35
CA THR A 427 -27.78 3.72 0.14
C THR A 427 -26.97 4.17 1.35
N SER A 428 -27.53 5.04 2.20
CA SER A 428 -26.96 5.43 3.49
C SER A 428 -26.87 4.34 4.55
N GLY A 429 -27.62 3.24 4.44
CA GLY A 429 -27.35 2.04 5.23
C GLY A 429 -26.30 1.15 4.56
N ALA A 430 -26.15 1.22 3.24
CA ALA A 430 -25.20 0.38 2.52
C ALA A 430 -23.74 0.88 2.64
N SER A 431 -23.52 2.19 2.53
CA SER A 431 -22.18 2.78 2.60
C SER A 431 -21.44 2.58 3.92
N PRO A 432 -22.02 2.77 5.12
CA PRO A 432 -21.34 2.46 6.39
C PRO A 432 -21.00 0.97 6.53
N ILE A 433 -21.80 0.06 5.98
CA ILE A 433 -21.45 -1.37 5.91
C ILE A 433 -20.15 -1.58 5.13
N ILE A 434 -20.02 -0.91 3.98
CA ILE A 434 -18.80 -0.96 3.15
C ILE A 434 -17.61 -0.26 3.83
N VAL A 435 -17.83 0.86 4.53
CA VAL A 435 -16.78 1.51 5.34
C VAL A 435 -16.28 0.57 6.42
N GLY A 436 -17.19 -0.14 7.10
CA GLY A 436 -16.84 -1.18 8.05
C GLY A 436 -15.96 -2.25 7.42
N ALA A 437 -16.36 -2.82 6.28
CA ALA A 437 -15.54 -3.80 5.55
C ALA A 437 -14.15 -3.25 5.18
N ALA A 438 -14.09 -2.01 4.66
CA ALA A 438 -12.85 -1.34 4.31
C ALA A 438 -11.93 -1.14 5.53
N ALA A 439 -12.48 -0.67 6.65
CA ALA A 439 -11.75 -0.43 7.90
C ALA A 439 -11.21 -1.72 8.52
N ILE A 440 -11.99 -2.80 8.50
CA ILE A 440 -11.54 -4.14 8.92
C ILE A 440 -10.30 -4.55 8.11
N LEU A 441 -10.34 -4.44 6.78
CA LEU A 441 -9.22 -4.83 5.93
C LEU A 441 -7.99 -3.94 6.12
N GLN A 442 -8.19 -2.64 6.34
CA GLN A 442 -7.10 -1.71 6.66
C GLN A 442 -6.46 -2.04 8.01
N GLY A 443 -7.26 -2.34 9.04
CA GLY A 443 -6.77 -2.73 10.37
C GLY A 443 -5.97 -4.03 10.31
N ILE A 444 -6.51 -5.07 9.65
CA ILE A 444 -5.81 -6.34 9.43
C ILE A 444 -4.51 -6.13 8.64
N SER A 445 -4.55 -5.34 7.55
CA SER A 445 -3.34 -5.03 6.77
C SER A 445 -2.29 -4.31 7.60
N GLN A 446 -2.68 -3.32 8.40
CA GLN A 446 -1.76 -2.59 9.26
C GLN A 446 -1.06 -3.52 10.26
N VAL A 447 -1.79 -4.46 10.86
CA VAL A 447 -1.21 -5.40 11.83
C VAL A 447 -0.34 -6.46 11.15
N LEU A 448 -0.79 -7.03 10.03
CA LEU A 448 -0.09 -8.14 9.39
C LEU A 448 1.06 -7.71 8.46
N ARG A 449 0.95 -6.54 7.84
CA ARG A 449 1.89 -6.05 6.82
C ARG A 449 2.66 -4.80 7.27
N GLY A 450 2.33 -4.22 8.43
CA GLY A 450 2.94 -2.99 8.91
C GLY A 450 2.48 -1.73 8.17
N THR A 451 1.58 -1.86 7.19
CA THR A 451 1.05 -0.76 6.39
C THR A 451 -0.39 -1.02 5.97
N LYS A 452 -1.13 0.07 5.79
CA LYS A 452 -2.47 0.08 5.17
C LYS A 452 -2.35 -0.07 3.65
N MET A 453 -3.44 -0.38 2.97
CA MET A 453 -3.54 -0.43 1.51
C MET A 453 -3.86 0.94 0.93
N HIS A 454 -3.32 1.22 -0.25
CA HIS A 454 -3.73 2.39 -1.05
C HIS A 454 -5.21 2.26 -1.46
N PRO A 455 -5.97 3.37 -1.59
CA PRO A 455 -7.39 3.34 -1.94
C PRO A 455 -7.73 2.54 -3.21
N SER A 456 -6.89 2.63 -4.25
CA SER A 456 -7.11 1.86 -5.49
C SER A 456 -7.03 0.35 -5.26
N VAL A 457 -6.06 -0.10 -4.47
CA VAL A 457 -5.88 -1.52 -4.11
C VAL A 457 -7.05 -1.98 -3.24
N LEU A 458 -7.45 -1.19 -2.25
CA LEU A 458 -8.58 -1.54 -1.40
C LEU A 458 -9.90 -1.63 -2.19
N ARG A 459 -10.13 -0.71 -3.14
CA ARG A 459 -11.28 -0.76 -4.06
C ARG A 459 -11.27 -2.01 -4.93
N GLU A 460 -10.11 -2.38 -5.49
CA GLU A 460 -9.95 -3.62 -6.25
C GLU A 460 -10.23 -4.86 -5.38
N VAL A 461 -9.71 -4.86 -4.15
CA VAL A 461 -9.90 -5.96 -3.20
C VAL A 461 -11.38 -6.18 -2.86
N LEU A 462 -12.11 -5.10 -2.61
CA LEU A 462 -13.54 -5.16 -2.28
C LEU A 462 -14.41 -5.61 -3.47
N THR A 463 -13.91 -5.49 -4.71
CA THR A 463 -14.68 -5.76 -5.94
C THR A 463 -14.39 -7.12 -6.58
N THR A 464 -13.28 -7.80 -6.24
CA THR A 464 -12.78 -8.96 -7.02
C THR A 464 -12.68 -10.29 -6.27
N ASN A 465 -12.71 -10.30 -4.94
CA ASN A 465 -12.36 -11.49 -4.14
C ASN A 465 -13.56 -12.34 -3.69
N GLY A 466 -14.37 -12.79 -4.64
CA GLY A 466 -15.42 -13.79 -4.37
C GLY A 466 -16.60 -13.28 -3.52
N GLY A 467 -16.91 -11.98 -3.61
CA GLY A 467 -18.08 -11.39 -2.95
C GLY A 467 -19.42 -11.96 -3.44
N THR A 468 -20.51 -11.54 -2.81
CA THR A 468 -21.88 -11.98 -3.12
C THR A 468 -22.42 -11.18 -4.31
N PRO A 469 -22.67 -11.80 -5.49
CA PRO A 469 -23.32 -11.11 -6.60
C PRO A 469 -24.77 -10.79 -6.24
N SER A 470 -25.34 -9.75 -6.87
CA SER A 470 -26.79 -9.55 -6.82
C SER A 470 -27.52 -10.65 -7.60
N ASP A 471 -28.85 -10.74 -7.46
CA ASP A 471 -29.71 -11.74 -8.10
C ASP A 471 -29.58 -11.70 -9.62
N ASN A 472 -29.53 -10.50 -10.20
CA ASN A 472 -29.30 -10.33 -11.63
C ASN A 472 -28.33 -9.18 -11.90
N PRO A 473 -27.00 -9.42 -11.84
CA PRO A 473 -26.00 -8.34 -11.94
C PRO A 473 -26.07 -7.51 -13.22
N ALA A 474 -26.51 -8.12 -14.33
CA ALA A 474 -26.69 -7.45 -15.61
C ALA A 474 -27.85 -6.44 -15.60
N VAL A 475 -28.84 -6.62 -14.73
CA VAL A 475 -30.00 -5.73 -14.56
C VAL A 475 -29.81 -4.80 -13.37
N ASP A 476 -29.38 -5.34 -12.23
CA ASP A 476 -29.21 -4.61 -10.99
C ASP A 476 -28.13 -3.54 -11.11
N ARG A 477 -26.97 -3.86 -11.70
CA ARG A 477 -25.85 -2.91 -11.93
C ARG A 477 -25.48 -2.09 -10.69
N ILE A 478 -25.34 -2.73 -9.54
CA ILE A 478 -24.93 -2.12 -8.26
C ILE A 478 -23.58 -2.62 -7.73
N GLY A 479 -22.85 -3.40 -8.53
CA GLY A 479 -21.58 -4.01 -8.11
C GLY A 479 -21.77 -5.34 -7.39
N ILE A 480 -20.88 -5.63 -6.42
CA ILE A 480 -20.84 -6.87 -5.64
C ILE A 480 -20.82 -6.55 -4.14
N MET A 481 -21.40 -7.39 -3.27
CA MET A 481 -21.28 -7.23 -1.82
C MET A 481 -20.04 -7.98 -1.32
N PRO A 482 -19.07 -7.30 -0.65
CA PRO A 482 -17.86 -7.94 -0.17
C PRO A 482 -18.15 -9.12 0.79
N ASP A 483 -17.39 -10.21 0.65
CA ASP A 483 -17.33 -11.27 1.67
C ASP A 483 -15.97 -11.21 2.36
N LEU A 484 -15.93 -10.71 3.59
CA LEU A 484 -14.69 -10.54 4.33
C LEU A 484 -13.96 -11.87 4.55
N LYS A 485 -14.66 -13.01 4.64
CA LYS A 485 -13.97 -14.30 4.74
C LYS A 485 -13.25 -14.65 3.45
N ALA A 486 -13.93 -14.54 2.31
CA ALA A 486 -13.31 -14.80 1.02
C ALA A 486 -12.11 -13.87 0.78
N ILE A 487 -12.26 -12.59 1.10
CA ILE A 487 -11.19 -11.59 1.00
C ILE A 487 -10.03 -11.95 1.93
N ILE A 488 -10.29 -12.13 3.23
CA ILE A 488 -9.24 -12.37 4.23
C ILE A 488 -8.53 -13.69 3.96
N ASP A 489 -9.25 -14.73 3.55
CA ASP A 489 -8.64 -16.00 3.21
C ASP A 489 -7.80 -15.91 1.94
N THR A 490 -8.16 -15.05 0.99
CA THR A 490 -7.37 -14.85 -0.25
C THR A 490 -6.14 -13.97 -0.01
N ILE A 491 -6.29 -12.92 0.80
CA ILE A 491 -5.29 -11.84 0.93
C ILE A 491 -4.39 -12.01 2.16
N PHE A 492 -4.89 -12.64 3.24
CA PHE A 492 -4.23 -12.68 4.54
C PHE A 492 -3.97 -14.10 5.08
N ASN A 493 -4.83 -15.11 4.84
CA ASN A 493 -4.67 -16.45 5.47
C ASN A 493 -4.43 -17.66 4.54
N GLY A 494 -4.66 -17.54 3.24
CA GLY A 494 -4.75 -18.70 2.36
C GLY A 494 -4.11 -18.47 0.99
N ALA A 495 -3.05 -19.24 0.73
CA ALA A 495 -2.59 -19.67 -0.59
C ALA A 495 -2.22 -18.62 -1.66
N ASN A 496 -2.30 -17.32 -1.41
CA ASN A 496 -1.73 -16.30 -2.30
C ASN A 496 -0.99 -15.21 -1.50
N HIS A 497 0.12 -15.62 -0.88
CA HIS A 497 1.18 -14.65 -0.65
C HIS A 497 1.73 -14.26 -2.03
N THR A 498 1.23 -13.16 -2.59
CA THR A 498 1.77 -12.68 -3.85
C THR A 498 3.13 -12.05 -3.59
N ALA A 499 4.07 -12.36 -4.48
CA ALA A 499 5.26 -11.54 -4.57
C ALA A 499 4.85 -10.13 -5.00
N ASP A 500 5.71 -9.16 -4.77
CA ASP A 500 5.59 -7.81 -5.31
C ASP A 500 7.01 -7.39 -5.67
N ILE A 501 7.42 -7.80 -6.87
CA ILE A 501 8.77 -7.61 -7.37
C ILE A 501 8.90 -6.23 -7.97
N TYR A 502 10.07 -5.62 -7.81
CA TYR A 502 10.35 -4.33 -8.45
C TYR A 502 11.79 -4.23 -8.90
N ILE A 503 12.01 -3.36 -9.88
CA ILE A 503 13.31 -2.92 -10.38
C ILE A 503 13.40 -1.43 -10.06
N ARG A 504 14.51 -0.97 -9.48
CA ARG A 504 14.61 0.44 -9.10
C ARG A 504 14.79 1.33 -10.32
N ASP A 505 14.10 2.46 -10.34
CA ASP A 505 14.31 3.54 -11.31
C ASP A 505 15.52 4.41 -10.96
N HIS A 506 15.87 4.49 -9.68
CA HIS A 506 16.99 5.26 -9.16
C HIS A 506 17.53 4.67 -7.84
N VAL A 507 18.70 5.12 -7.39
CA VAL A 507 19.22 4.73 -6.07
C VAL A 507 18.33 5.33 -4.99
N GLY A 508 17.75 4.47 -4.14
CA GLY A 508 16.84 4.86 -3.05
C GLY A 508 15.37 4.56 -3.31
N ASP A 509 15.03 4.12 -4.52
CA ASP A 509 13.69 3.63 -4.87
C ASP A 509 13.31 2.38 -4.06
N THR A 510 12.10 2.41 -3.50
CA THR A 510 11.48 1.37 -2.65
C THR A 510 10.42 0.55 -3.39
N GLY A 511 10.21 0.79 -4.70
CA GLY A 511 9.17 0.14 -5.49
C GLY A 511 7.78 0.76 -5.32
N ASP A 512 7.69 1.90 -4.64
CA ASP A 512 6.45 2.68 -4.50
C ASP A 512 6.17 3.47 -5.78
N THR A 513 4.89 3.55 -6.16
CA THR A 513 4.47 4.35 -7.31
C THR A 513 4.60 5.84 -6.96
N THR A 514 5.75 6.43 -7.25
CA THR A 514 6.00 7.84 -6.92
C THR A 514 5.28 8.77 -7.90
N THR A 515 4.53 9.74 -7.35
CA THR A 515 3.88 10.82 -8.11
C THR A 515 4.81 12.01 -8.37
N THR A 516 6.03 11.99 -7.82
CA THR A 516 7.01 13.09 -7.90
C THR A 516 8.04 12.85 -9.02
N PRO A 517 8.63 13.92 -9.60
CA PRO A 517 9.50 13.81 -10.77
C PRO A 517 10.89 13.33 -10.36
N ILE A 518 11.04 12.03 -10.13
CA ILE A 518 12.34 11.36 -10.06
C ILE A 518 12.68 10.82 -11.46
N SER A 519 13.96 10.80 -11.79
CA SER A 519 14.48 10.40 -13.10
C SER A 519 14.12 8.95 -13.44
N ILE A 520 13.10 8.74 -14.26
CA ILE A 520 12.62 7.43 -14.74
C ILE A 520 13.61 6.70 -15.67
N SER A 521 14.67 7.36 -16.16
CA SER A 521 15.59 6.82 -17.18
C SER A 521 16.98 6.46 -16.66
N ALA A 522 17.15 6.30 -15.34
CA ALA A 522 18.45 6.18 -14.68
C ALA A 522 18.62 4.93 -13.79
N SER A 523 17.89 3.85 -14.10
CA SER A 523 17.87 2.64 -13.27
C SER A 523 19.29 2.15 -12.94
N PRO A 524 19.63 1.97 -11.65
CA PRO A 524 20.90 1.37 -11.24
C PRO A 524 20.91 -0.15 -11.41
N ASP A 525 19.78 -0.74 -11.79
CA ASP A 525 19.53 -2.19 -11.72
C ASP A 525 19.55 -2.89 -13.07
N ILE A 526 19.81 -2.16 -14.15
CA ILE A 526 20.20 -2.70 -15.46
C ILE A 526 21.73 -2.52 -15.59
N ILE A 527 22.49 -3.60 -15.43
CA ILE A 527 23.97 -3.55 -15.34
C ILE A 527 24.59 -4.23 -16.55
N ILE A 528 25.53 -3.55 -17.20
CA ILE A 528 26.22 -4.03 -18.40
C ILE A 528 27.70 -4.26 -18.11
N ARG A 529 28.25 -5.40 -18.52
CA ARG A 529 29.67 -5.72 -18.44
C ARG A 529 30.23 -6.16 -19.78
N GLN A 530 31.46 -5.76 -20.09
CA GLN A 530 32.17 -6.26 -21.29
C GLN A 530 32.61 -7.72 -21.14
N HIS A 531 32.76 -8.18 -19.90
CA HIS A 531 33.13 -9.55 -19.59
C HIS A 531 32.17 -10.17 -18.56
N PRO A 532 31.88 -11.48 -18.66
CA PRO A 532 31.02 -12.16 -17.70
C PRO A 532 31.57 -12.08 -16.28
N ILE A 533 30.69 -11.77 -15.32
CA ILE A 533 30.97 -11.89 -13.90
C ILE A 533 30.74 -13.36 -13.49
N PRO A 534 31.74 -14.06 -12.93
CA PRO A 534 31.60 -15.47 -12.54
C PRO A 534 30.57 -15.71 -11.43
N ASN A 535 30.44 -14.79 -10.46
CA ASN A 535 29.50 -14.89 -9.34
C ASN A 535 28.69 -13.58 -9.20
N PRO A 536 27.71 -13.33 -10.08
CA PRO A 536 27.01 -12.05 -10.13
C PRO A 536 26.26 -11.72 -8.84
N ALA A 537 25.67 -12.72 -8.17
CA ALA A 537 24.99 -12.53 -6.89
C ALA A 537 25.91 -11.95 -5.81
N THR A 538 27.15 -12.43 -5.71
CA THR A 538 28.14 -11.91 -4.76
C THR A 538 28.70 -10.55 -5.18
N ALA A 539 28.89 -10.33 -6.48
CA ALA A 539 29.53 -9.12 -6.99
C ALA A 539 28.59 -7.90 -7.06
N LEU A 540 27.29 -8.13 -7.26
CA LEU A 540 26.29 -7.08 -7.55
C LEU A 540 25.06 -7.12 -6.62
N GLY A 541 24.87 -8.20 -5.85
CA GLY A 541 23.69 -8.42 -5.01
C GLY A 541 23.83 -7.88 -3.60
N ALA A 542 22.92 -8.27 -2.71
CA ALA A 542 22.93 -7.85 -1.31
C ALA A 542 24.24 -8.21 -0.59
N GLY A 543 24.84 -7.24 0.11
CA GLY A 543 26.11 -7.36 0.82
C GLY A 543 27.36 -7.17 -0.05
N SER A 544 27.22 -6.78 -1.32
CA SER A 544 28.34 -6.57 -2.24
C SER A 544 29.05 -5.23 -2.05
N GLY A 545 28.40 -4.26 -1.38
CA GLY A 545 28.87 -2.88 -1.28
C GLY A 545 28.56 -2.05 -2.54
N THR A 546 27.73 -2.58 -3.45
CA THR A 546 27.32 -1.93 -4.71
C THR A 546 25.86 -1.50 -4.73
N GLU A 547 25.14 -1.67 -3.62
CA GLU A 547 23.69 -1.50 -3.51
C GLU A 547 23.23 -0.08 -3.84
N THR A 548 24.07 0.90 -3.47
CA THR A 548 23.86 2.34 -3.69
C THR A 548 24.77 2.92 -4.78
N ASN A 549 25.49 2.08 -5.52
CA ASN A 549 26.39 2.53 -6.57
C ASN A 549 25.64 2.61 -7.93
N PRO A 550 25.43 3.80 -8.51
CA PRO A 550 24.78 3.94 -9.82
C PRO A 550 25.72 3.66 -11.02
N SER A 551 27.03 3.55 -10.77
CA SER A 551 28.10 3.50 -11.78
C SER A 551 28.71 2.10 -11.93
N LEU A 552 27.86 1.07 -12.06
CA LEU A 552 28.31 -0.34 -12.12
C LEU A 552 28.56 -0.88 -13.53
N SER A 553 28.14 -0.14 -14.56
CA SER A 553 28.18 -0.60 -15.94
C SER A 553 29.48 -0.20 -16.64
N ASP A 554 30.02 -1.12 -17.44
CA ASP A 554 31.06 -0.85 -18.43
C ASP A 554 30.44 -0.16 -19.67
N PRO A 555 31.22 0.60 -20.46
CA PRO A 555 30.72 1.17 -21.71
C PRO A 555 30.39 0.06 -22.73
N VAL A 556 29.32 0.25 -23.51
CA VAL A 556 28.94 -0.67 -24.59
C VAL A 556 29.80 -0.40 -25.82
N LEU A 557 30.51 -1.41 -26.31
CA LEU A 557 31.39 -1.29 -27.46
C LEU A 557 30.73 -1.81 -28.74
N ALA A 558 30.74 -1.00 -29.79
CA ALA A 558 30.23 -1.41 -31.10
C ALA A 558 30.96 -2.66 -31.60
N GLY A 559 30.20 -3.66 -32.05
CA GLY A 559 30.73 -4.91 -32.61
C GLY A 559 31.32 -5.88 -31.60
N GLN A 560 31.07 -5.70 -30.29
CA GLN A 560 31.49 -6.64 -29.24
C GLN A 560 30.28 -7.21 -28.49
N SER A 561 30.41 -8.43 -27.97
CA SER A 561 29.40 -9.03 -27.10
C SER A 561 29.50 -8.49 -25.67
N HIS A 562 28.37 -8.41 -24.98
CA HIS A 562 28.27 -7.91 -23.61
C HIS A 562 27.47 -8.87 -22.73
N SER A 563 27.60 -8.71 -21.41
CA SER A 563 26.85 -9.45 -20.40
C SER A 563 25.97 -8.48 -19.63
N LEU A 564 24.67 -8.73 -19.61
CA LEU A 564 23.71 -7.96 -18.83
C LEU A 564 23.30 -8.71 -17.57
N TYR A 565 23.05 -7.95 -16.51
CA TYR A 565 22.57 -8.43 -15.21
C TYR A 565 21.47 -7.49 -14.72
N ILE A 566 20.34 -8.05 -14.31
CA ILE A 566 19.19 -7.32 -13.77
C ILE A 566 19.12 -7.56 -12.27
N ARG A 567 18.95 -6.49 -11.49
CA ARG A 567 18.70 -6.61 -10.05
C ARG A 567 17.22 -6.38 -9.77
N LEU A 568 16.64 -7.20 -8.90
CA LEU A 568 15.26 -7.09 -8.47
C LEU A 568 15.17 -7.20 -6.96
N LEU A 569 14.13 -6.59 -6.43
CA LEU A 569 13.74 -6.61 -5.03
C LEU A 569 12.32 -7.15 -4.92
N ASN A 570 11.89 -7.47 -3.70
CA ASN A 570 10.56 -8.00 -3.43
C ASN A 570 10.04 -7.45 -2.10
N ARG A 571 9.02 -6.60 -2.21
CA ARG A 571 8.29 -6.02 -1.06
C ARG A 571 7.07 -6.85 -0.65
N GLY A 572 6.79 -7.91 -1.40
CA GLY A 572 5.67 -8.83 -1.17
C GLY A 572 5.88 -9.71 0.06
N ALA A 573 4.77 -10.30 0.51
CA ALA A 573 4.73 -11.15 1.71
C ALA A 573 5.18 -12.61 1.45
N ALA A 574 5.53 -12.97 0.21
CA ALA A 574 6.24 -14.21 -0.11
C ALA A 574 7.31 -14.02 -1.16
N ALA A 575 8.24 -14.97 -1.19
CA ALA A 575 9.27 -15.04 -2.20
C ALA A 575 8.64 -15.19 -3.59
N ALA A 576 9.10 -14.38 -4.54
CA ALA A 576 8.78 -14.58 -5.94
C ALA A 576 9.43 -15.87 -6.43
N SER A 577 8.72 -16.63 -7.26
CA SER A 577 9.23 -17.84 -7.90
C SER A 577 9.12 -17.68 -9.41
N ASN A 578 10.06 -18.29 -10.14
CA ASN A 578 10.11 -18.29 -11.60
C ASN A 578 10.05 -16.88 -12.22
N THR A 579 10.66 -15.90 -11.57
CA THR A 579 10.66 -14.53 -12.06
C THR A 579 11.40 -14.45 -13.39
N THR A 580 10.74 -13.92 -14.42
CA THR A 580 11.35 -13.63 -15.71
C THR A 580 11.59 -12.14 -15.80
N ALA A 581 12.81 -11.75 -16.18
CA ALA A 581 13.15 -10.37 -16.53
C ALA A 581 13.55 -10.32 -18.01
N THR A 582 12.78 -9.59 -18.82
CA THR A 582 13.03 -9.38 -20.24
C THR A 582 13.62 -8.00 -20.47
N VAL A 583 14.68 -7.93 -21.26
CA VAL A 583 15.42 -6.69 -21.53
C VAL A 583 15.29 -6.34 -23.01
N TYR A 584 15.02 -5.07 -23.27
CA TYR A 584 14.94 -4.47 -24.59
C TYR A 584 15.95 -3.32 -24.68
N TRP A 585 16.40 -2.99 -25.89
CA TRP A 585 16.96 -1.68 -26.16
C TRP A 585 16.01 -0.87 -27.04
N SER A 586 16.11 0.46 -26.99
CA SER A 586 15.33 1.37 -27.81
C SER A 586 16.18 2.49 -28.38
N GLU A 587 15.84 2.95 -29.58
CA GLU A 587 16.44 4.11 -30.23
C GLU A 587 16.35 5.37 -29.34
N PRO A 588 17.27 6.35 -29.49
CA PRO A 588 17.24 7.54 -28.66
C PRO A 588 15.99 8.35 -28.97
N ALA A 589 15.03 8.34 -28.07
CA ALA A 589 13.77 9.04 -28.22
C ALA A 589 13.42 9.79 -26.94
N THR A 590 12.85 10.98 -27.09
CA THR A 590 12.31 11.76 -25.96
C THR A 590 11.18 11.05 -25.23
N LEU A 591 10.66 9.93 -25.76
CA LEU A 591 9.89 8.91 -25.07
C LEU A 591 10.09 7.55 -25.77
N VAL A 592 10.48 6.49 -25.05
CA VAL A 592 10.70 5.17 -25.65
C VAL A 592 9.42 4.32 -25.63
N THR A 593 8.55 4.55 -26.61
CA THR A 593 7.31 3.79 -26.79
C THR A 593 7.58 2.33 -27.20
N PRO A 594 6.67 1.37 -26.92
CA PRO A 594 6.94 -0.07 -27.14
C PRO A 594 7.26 -0.45 -28.58
N ASN A 595 6.76 0.30 -29.56
CA ASN A 595 7.08 0.10 -30.98
C ASN A 595 8.54 0.41 -31.35
N LEU A 596 9.31 1.04 -30.45
CA LEU A 596 10.74 1.30 -30.59
C LEU A 596 11.60 0.28 -29.84
N TRP A 597 10.99 -0.73 -29.20
CA TRP A 597 11.71 -1.70 -28.38
C TRP A 597 12.20 -2.87 -29.23
N HIS A 598 13.47 -3.18 -29.09
CA HIS A 598 14.15 -4.30 -29.70
C HIS A 598 14.58 -5.27 -28.61
N GLU A 599 13.99 -6.46 -28.59
CA GLU A 599 14.28 -7.46 -27.57
C GLU A 599 15.74 -7.93 -27.64
N ILE A 600 16.40 -7.93 -26.48
CA ILE A 600 17.73 -8.53 -26.28
C ILE A 600 17.56 -9.99 -25.86
N GLY A 601 16.67 -10.22 -24.90
CA GLY A 601 16.29 -11.55 -24.42
C GLY A 601 15.76 -11.50 -22.98
N ALA A 602 15.51 -12.68 -22.42
CA ALA A 602 14.97 -12.84 -21.08
C ALA A 602 15.84 -13.76 -20.22
N VAL A 603 15.82 -13.53 -18.91
CA VAL A 603 16.46 -14.38 -17.90
C VAL A 603 15.47 -14.80 -16.83
N THR A 604 15.58 -16.04 -16.37
CA THR A 604 14.78 -16.56 -15.26
C THR A 604 15.58 -16.54 -13.96
N ILE A 605 14.96 -16.04 -12.91
CA ILE A 605 15.46 -15.95 -11.55
C ILE A 605 14.61 -16.91 -10.72
N PRO A 606 15.20 -18.01 -10.22
CA PRO A 606 14.43 -19.08 -9.58
C PRO A 606 13.63 -18.60 -8.37
N SER A 607 14.21 -17.71 -7.58
CA SER A 607 13.51 -17.10 -6.44
C SER A 607 14.06 -15.73 -6.08
N ILE A 608 13.17 -14.81 -5.71
CA ILE A 608 13.50 -13.51 -5.11
C ILE A 608 12.89 -13.49 -3.69
N PRO A 609 13.71 -13.57 -2.63
CA PRO A 609 13.22 -13.64 -1.26
C PRO A 609 12.55 -12.33 -0.82
N THR A 610 11.71 -12.41 0.21
CA THR A 610 11.04 -11.24 0.81
C THR A 610 12.02 -10.32 1.53
N GLY A 611 11.56 -9.10 1.84
CA GLY A 611 12.28 -8.16 2.70
C GLY A 611 13.34 -7.35 1.94
N ASP A 612 13.07 -7.00 0.68
CA ASP A 612 13.91 -6.12 -0.13
C ASP A 612 15.38 -6.57 -0.22
N VAL A 613 15.57 -7.87 -0.38
CA VAL A 613 16.90 -8.45 -0.60
C VAL A 613 17.26 -8.33 -2.08
N LEU A 614 18.24 -7.48 -2.38
CA LEU A 614 18.71 -7.20 -3.73
C LEU A 614 19.22 -8.48 -4.42
N THR A 615 18.42 -9.01 -5.34
CA THR A 615 18.64 -10.30 -6.01
C THR A 615 19.09 -10.06 -7.44
N VAL A 616 20.18 -10.70 -7.86
CA VAL A 616 20.78 -10.51 -9.19
C VAL A 616 20.42 -11.65 -10.11
N SER A 617 20.01 -11.34 -11.33
CA SER A 617 19.75 -12.31 -12.37
C SER A 617 21.01 -13.11 -12.75
N PRO A 618 20.84 -14.30 -13.35
CA PRO A 618 21.87 -14.90 -14.17
C PRO A 618 22.30 -13.95 -15.31
N ARG A 619 23.45 -14.26 -15.93
CA ARG A 619 23.94 -13.53 -17.10
C ARG A 619 22.92 -13.63 -18.24
N LEU A 620 22.47 -12.49 -18.75
CA LEU A 620 21.89 -12.37 -20.09
C LEU A 620 23.01 -12.09 -21.08
N ASP A 621 23.19 -12.97 -22.07
CA ASP A 621 24.18 -12.75 -23.14
C ASP A 621 23.62 -11.79 -24.19
N TRP A 622 24.39 -10.76 -24.55
CA TRP A 622 24.05 -9.85 -25.64
C TRP A 622 25.12 -9.94 -26.74
N PRO A 623 24.88 -10.74 -27.80
CA PRO A 623 25.85 -10.96 -28.85
C PRO A 623 26.20 -9.69 -29.63
N ALA A 624 27.44 -9.59 -30.11
CA ALA A 624 27.92 -8.47 -30.93
C ALA A 624 26.99 -8.05 -32.09
N ALA A 625 26.32 -9.02 -32.72
CA ALA A 625 25.40 -8.77 -33.84
C ALA A 625 24.09 -8.07 -33.42
N GLY A 626 23.72 -8.15 -32.14
CA GLY A 626 22.54 -7.51 -31.57
C GLY A 626 22.80 -6.14 -30.97
N VAL A 627 24.06 -5.69 -30.92
CA VAL A 627 24.43 -4.35 -30.44
C VAL A 627 24.18 -3.33 -31.54
N PRO A 628 23.42 -2.24 -31.29
CA PRO A 628 23.17 -1.22 -32.30
C PRO A 628 24.46 -0.46 -32.67
N GLY A 629 24.39 0.36 -33.71
CA GLY A 629 25.50 1.21 -34.13
C GLY A 629 25.96 2.18 -33.02
N THR A 630 27.07 2.88 -33.24
CA THR A 630 27.53 3.91 -32.29
C THR A 630 26.48 5.01 -32.13
N GLY A 631 26.11 5.33 -30.89
CA GLY A 631 25.01 6.26 -30.61
C GLY A 631 24.56 6.23 -29.16
N HIS A 632 23.50 6.97 -28.86
CA HIS A 632 22.81 6.97 -27.56
C HIS A 632 21.53 6.14 -27.66
N TYR A 633 21.19 5.38 -26.62
CA TYR A 633 20.07 4.44 -26.60
C TYR A 633 19.51 4.31 -25.18
N CYS A 634 18.39 3.60 -25.03
CA CYS A 634 17.84 3.24 -23.72
C CYS A 634 17.70 1.73 -23.60
N PHE A 635 17.95 1.18 -22.42
CA PHE A 635 17.42 -0.12 -22.02
C PHE A 635 16.05 0.04 -21.38
N VAL A 636 15.20 -0.95 -21.60
CA VAL A 636 13.96 -1.17 -20.85
C VAL A 636 13.99 -2.57 -20.30
N ALA A 637 13.76 -2.74 -19.00
CA ALA A 637 13.58 -4.03 -18.37
C ALA A 637 12.14 -4.16 -17.89
N VAL A 638 11.51 -5.31 -18.17
CA VAL A 638 10.17 -5.66 -17.69
C VAL A 638 10.27 -7.01 -16.99
N ALA A 639 9.75 -7.11 -15.77
CA ALA A 639 9.78 -8.35 -14.99
C ALA A 639 8.39 -8.84 -14.59
N GLY A 640 8.29 -10.14 -14.33
CA GLY A 640 7.11 -10.78 -13.75
C GLY A 640 7.43 -12.15 -13.16
N ALA A 641 6.62 -12.59 -12.20
CA ALA A 641 6.71 -13.86 -11.49
C ALA A 641 5.36 -14.59 -11.50
N ASP A 642 5.34 -15.84 -11.02
CA ASP A 642 4.11 -16.66 -11.01
C ASP A 642 2.93 -15.99 -10.27
N THR A 643 3.22 -15.26 -9.19
CA THR A 643 2.23 -14.57 -8.35
C THR A 643 2.30 -13.05 -8.44
N ASP A 644 3.13 -12.51 -9.34
CA ASP A 644 3.23 -11.08 -9.67
C ASP A 644 3.49 -10.93 -11.18
N PRO A 645 2.45 -11.07 -12.01
CA PRO A 645 2.61 -11.29 -13.44
C PRO A 645 3.24 -10.09 -14.16
N VAL A 646 3.88 -10.39 -15.30
CA VAL A 646 4.43 -9.37 -16.21
C VAL A 646 3.33 -8.36 -16.57
N PRO A 647 3.55 -7.04 -16.40
CA PRO A 647 2.59 -6.03 -16.79
C PRO A 647 2.23 -6.14 -18.27
N VAL A 648 0.93 -6.10 -18.58
CA VAL A 648 0.45 -6.08 -19.96
C VAL A 648 0.76 -4.71 -20.58
N LEU A 649 1.42 -4.71 -21.74
CA LEU A 649 1.66 -3.48 -22.49
C LEU A 649 0.31 -2.85 -22.90
N PRO A 650 0.05 -1.59 -22.51
CA PRO A 650 -1.23 -0.96 -22.74
C PRO A 650 -1.46 -0.60 -24.20
N GLY A 651 -2.73 -0.60 -24.61
CA GLY A 651 -3.16 -0.27 -25.97
C GLY A 651 -3.36 1.22 -26.23
N THR A 652 -3.35 2.07 -25.20
CA THR A 652 -3.53 3.52 -25.31
C THR A 652 -2.31 4.25 -24.73
N PHE A 653 -2.04 5.45 -25.21
CA PHE A 653 -0.92 6.28 -24.74
C PHE A 653 -1.10 6.75 -23.29
N PRO A 654 -2.28 7.21 -22.84
CA PRO A 654 -2.49 7.54 -21.44
C PRO A 654 -2.21 6.37 -20.50
N ASP A 655 -2.68 5.16 -20.87
CA ASP A 655 -2.40 3.96 -20.10
C ASP A 655 -0.93 3.57 -20.17
N PHE A 656 -0.22 3.88 -21.26
CA PHE A 656 1.24 3.73 -21.35
C PHE A 656 1.99 4.66 -20.41
N VAL A 657 1.60 5.93 -20.34
CA VAL A 657 2.18 6.89 -19.39
C VAL A 657 1.96 6.41 -17.96
N ARG A 658 0.78 5.89 -17.64
CA ARG A 658 0.50 5.27 -16.34
C ARG A 658 1.29 3.98 -16.13
N PHE A 659 1.39 3.11 -17.13
CA PHE A 659 2.18 1.88 -17.08
C PHE A 659 3.63 2.16 -16.71
N VAL A 660 4.26 3.19 -17.30
CA VAL A 660 5.65 3.55 -17.02
C VAL A 660 5.84 4.13 -15.61
N ARG A 661 4.80 4.74 -15.01
CA ARG A 661 4.89 5.42 -13.70
C ARG A 661 4.33 4.60 -12.53
N GLU A 662 3.38 3.71 -12.81
CA GLU A 662 2.61 2.96 -11.82
C GLU A 662 3.04 1.49 -11.74
N LYS A 663 3.88 0.98 -12.66
CA LYS A 663 4.39 -0.39 -12.63
C LYS A 663 5.84 -0.42 -12.16
N ASN A 664 6.03 -0.85 -10.91
CA ASN A 664 7.32 -0.94 -10.22
C ASN A 664 8.24 -2.06 -10.76
N ASN A 665 7.72 -3.00 -11.54
CA ASN A 665 8.48 -4.05 -12.24
C ASN A 665 8.86 -3.68 -13.69
N VAL A 666 8.86 -2.38 -14.01
CA VAL A 666 9.36 -1.80 -15.25
C VAL A 666 10.41 -0.73 -14.91
N ALA A 667 11.59 -0.78 -15.52
CA ALA A 667 12.64 0.22 -15.26
C ALA A 667 13.50 0.50 -16.50
N TRP A 668 13.98 1.75 -16.63
CA TRP A 668 14.69 2.21 -17.83
C TRP A 668 16.09 2.74 -17.50
N ARG A 669 17.03 2.58 -18.43
CA ARG A 669 18.40 3.09 -18.28
C ARG A 669 18.96 3.61 -19.59
N ASN A 670 19.39 4.87 -19.65
CA ASN A 670 20.14 5.40 -20.79
C ASN A 670 21.53 4.74 -20.91
N PHE A 671 22.00 4.49 -22.14
CA PHE A 671 23.35 4.00 -22.42
C PHE A 671 23.90 4.53 -23.74
N ASN A 672 25.23 4.48 -23.90
CA ASN A 672 25.91 4.82 -25.15
C ASN A 672 26.59 3.59 -25.74
N VAL A 673 26.55 3.45 -27.06
CA VAL A 673 27.44 2.56 -27.82
C VAL A 673 28.59 3.39 -28.36
N VAL A 674 29.81 3.05 -27.96
CA VAL A 674 31.04 3.73 -28.38
C VAL A 674 31.89 2.83 -29.27
N ALA A 675 32.70 3.44 -30.14
CA ALA A 675 33.66 2.69 -30.92
C ALA A 675 34.75 2.09 -30.03
N SER A 676 35.15 0.84 -30.28
CA SER A 676 36.33 0.22 -29.66
C SER A 676 37.60 0.98 -30.08
N ARG A 677 38.07 1.94 -29.28
CA ARG A 677 39.28 2.71 -29.61
C ARG A 677 40.55 1.89 -29.36
N PRO A 678 41.52 1.87 -30.29
CA PRO A 678 42.90 2.13 -29.93
C PRO A 678 43.03 3.63 -29.59
N ASP A 679 43.88 3.93 -28.61
CA ASP A 679 44.49 5.21 -28.27
C ASP A 679 43.65 6.52 -28.18
N GLY A 680 43.68 7.12 -26.99
CA GLY A 680 43.27 8.50 -26.80
C GLY A 680 44.17 9.45 -27.58
N THR A 681 43.56 10.39 -28.31
CA THR A 681 43.88 11.82 -28.33
C THR A 681 43.05 12.50 -29.42
N GLY A 682 42.16 13.41 -29.00
CA GLY A 682 41.41 14.27 -29.92
C GLY A 682 40.01 14.55 -29.39
N SER A 683 39.84 15.68 -28.70
CA SER A 683 38.51 16.30 -28.55
C SER A 683 37.96 16.56 -29.96
N PRO A 684 36.72 16.17 -30.29
CA PRO A 684 36.13 16.52 -31.57
C PRO A 684 36.15 18.05 -31.72
N LYS A 685 36.92 18.58 -32.68
CA LYS A 685 36.89 20.01 -33.00
C LYS A 685 35.55 20.32 -33.68
N GLY A 686 34.51 20.64 -32.90
CA GLY A 686 33.18 20.93 -33.47
C GLY A 686 32.03 20.77 -32.49
N PHE A 687 30.81 20.69 -33.03
CA PHE A 687 29.64 20.24 -32.28
C PHE A 687 29.63 18.70 -32.25
N HIS A 688 29.35 18.11 -31.08
CA HIS A 688 28.88 16.73 -30.97
C HIS A 688 27.52 16.64 -31.63
N LYS A 689 27.35 15.68 -32.52
CA LYS A 689 26.12 15.43 -33.25
C LYS A 689 25.46 14.18 -32.68
N LEU A 690 24.29 14.36 -32.08
CA LEU A 690 23.63 13.36 -31.25
C LEU A 690 22.23 13.12 -31.85
N PRO A 691 22.03 12.04 -32.62
CA PRO A 691 20.72 11.67 -33.13
C PRO A 691 19.73 11.49 -31.99
N VAL A 692 18.51 12.00 -32.18
CA VAL A 692 17.40 11.86 -31.24
C VAL A 692 16.09 11.90 -31.99
N LYS A 693 15.12 11.11 -31.54
CA LYS A 693 13.76 11.09 -32.08
C LYS A 693 12.80 11.85 -31.17
N ILE A 694 11.86 12.55 -31.78
CA ILE A 694 10.71 13.15 -31.10
C ILE A 694 9.46 12.43 -31.59
N PRO A 695 8.93 11.47 -30.81
CA PRO A 695 7.75 10.71 -31.19
C PRO A 695 6.45 11.42 -30.77
N GLY A 696 5.37 11.20 -31.54
CA GLY A 696 4.01 11.40 -31.08
C GLY A 696 3.51 10.20 -30.27
N ALA A 697 2.34 10.36 -29.64
CA ALA A 697 1.64 9.22 -29.03
C ALA A 697 1.31 8.17 -30.08
N PHE A 698 1.36 6.88 -29.74
CA PHE A 698 1.19 5.80 -30.73
C PHE A 698 -0.28 5.55 -31.10
N ASP A 699 -1.23 6.08 -30.34
CA ASP A 699 -2.67 5.85 -30.49
C ASP A 699 -3.39 6.99 -31.24
N GLU A 700 -3.19 8.24 -30.79
CA GLU A 700 -3.92 9.42 -31.23
C GLU A 700 -3.00 10.64 -31.30
N ALA A 701 -3.44 11.68 -32.02
CA ALA A 701 -2.69 12.94 -32.06
C ALA A 701 -2.86 13.70 -30.73
N ARG A 702 -1.76 14.15 -30.12
CA ARG A 702 -1.78 14.79 -28.79
C ARG A 702 -0.85 16.01 -28.74
N GLU A 703 -1.20 17.01 -27.93
CA GLU A 703 -0.32 18.16 -27.66
C GLU A 703 0.82 17.75 -26.73
N PHE A 704 2.05 18.02 -27.14
CA PHE A 704 3.25 17.83 -26.33
C PHE A 704 4.03 19.12 -26.17
N VAL A 705 4.79 19.21 -25.09
CA VAL A 705 5.82 20.22 -24.88
C VAL A 705 7.18 19.56 -24.92
N ILE A 706 8.11 20.10 -25.71
CA ILE A 706 9.53 19.69 -25.68
C ILE A 706 10.30 20.74 -24.90
N LYS A 707 11.07 20.31 -23.90
CA LYS A 707 11.92 21.17 -23.07
C LYS A 707 13.39 20.79 -23.23
N GLY A 708 14.25 21.80 -23.15
CA GLY A 708 15.69 21.64 -22.98
C GLY A 708 16.05 21.85 -21.53
N VAL A 709 16.75 20.89 -20.93
CA VAL A 709 17.23 20.94 -19.54
C VAL A 709 18.75 20.93 -19.57
N GLY A 710 19.36 22.09 -19.36
CA GLY A 710 20.80 22.29 -19.46
C GLY A 710 21.50 22.41 -18.10
N GLY A 711 22.60 21.67 -17.96
CA GLY A 711 23.60 21.82 -16.91
C GLY A 711 25.00 22.04 -17.48
N LEU A 712 25.11 22.63 -18.68
CA LEU A 712 26.39 22.81 -19.37
C LEU A 712 27.15 24.06 -18.89
N PRO A 713 28.49 24.05 -18.95
CA PRO A 713 29.29 25.16 -18.46
C PRO A 713 29.18 26.38 -19.38
N LYS A 714 29.50 27.55 -18.82
CA LYS A 714 29.50 28.83 -19.53
C LYS A 714 30.39 28.76 -20.78
N GLY A 715 29.87 29.26 -21.91
CA GLY A 715 30.55 29.21 -23.20
C GLY A 715 30.16 28.03 -24.09
N SER A 716 29.35 27.10 -23.57
CA SER A 716 28.74 26.04 -24.37
C SER A 716 27.72 26.59 -25.37
N LYS A 717 27.52 25.89 -26.49
CA LYS A 717 26.49 26.18 -27.49
C LYS A 717 25.68 24.93 -27.75
N VAL A 718 24.35 25.08 -27.75
CA VAL A 718 23.43 23.98 -28.04
C VAL A 718 22.48 24.41 -29.14
N ARG A 719 22.25 23.51 -30.10
CA ARG A 719 21.24 23.69 -31.14
C ARG A 719 20.60 22.34 -31.47
N LEU A 720 19.34 22.36 -31.83
CA LEU A 720 18.58 21.19 -32.25
C LEU A 720 18.21 21.35 -33.72
N GLN A 721 18.66 20.42 -34.55
CA GLN A 721 18.23 20.31 -35.94
C GLN A 721 16.97 19.42 -35.97
N VAL A 722 15.87 19.96 -36.49
CA VAL A 722 14.59 19.27 -36.61
C VAL A 722 14.06 19.35 -38.06
N PRO A 723 13.20 18.41 -38.51
CA PRO A 723 12.52 18.55 -39.79
C PRO A 723 11.61 19.79 -39.80
N GLN A 724 11.49 20.48 -40.94
CA GLN A 724 10.67 21.68 -41.04
C GLN A 724 9.22 21.46 -40.58
N GLY A 725 8.60 20.34 -40.97
CA GLY A 725 7.24 20.01 -40.55
C GLY A 725 7.08 19.90 -39.02
N LEU A 726 8.09 19.36 -38.32
CA LEU A 726 8.07 19.32 -36.85
C LEU A 726 8.21 20.73 -36.27
N ALA A 727 9.11 21.56 -36.82
CA ALA A 727 9.30 22.93 -36.36
C ALA A 727 8.00 23.76 -36.49
N GLU A 728 7.28 23.62 -37.59
CA GLU A 728 6.01 24.29 -37.84
C GLU A 728 4.93 23.83 -36.86
N VAL A 729 4.78 22.52 -36.68
CA VAL A 729 3.80 21.92 -35.75
C VAL A 729 4.06 22.35 -34.31
N MET A 730 5.32 22.40 -33.88
CA MET A 730 5.70 22.71 -32.50
C MET A 730 6.00 24.20 -32.25
N GLY A 731 5.82 25.06 -33.25
CA GLY A 731 6.10 26.50 -33.14
C GLY A 731 7.56 26.84 -32.87
N MET A 732 8.50 25.97 -33.24
CA MET A 732 9.93 26.16 -32.99
C MET A 732 10.52 27.22 -33.91
N LYS A 733 11.20 28.22 -33.35
CA LYS A 733 11.81 29.32 -34.10
C LYS A 733 13.29 29.04 -34.37
N GLY A 734 13.67 29.05 -35.64
CA GLY A 734 15.05 28.82 -36.07
C GLY A 734 15.32 29.35 -37.47
N CYS A 735 16.52 29.08 -37.98
CA CYS A 735 16.86 29.34 -39.39
C CYS A 735 16.62 28.07 -40.21
N GLY A 736 15.91 28.19 -41.33
CA GLY A 736 15.71 27.08 -42.28
C GLY A 736 16.99 26.82 -43.09
N HIS A 737 17.32 25.54 -43.27
CA HIS A 737 18.44 25.05 -44.06
C HIS A 737 18.00 23.87 -44.91
N ARG A 738 18.65 23.68 -46.07
CA ARG A 738 18.37 22.56 -46.99
C ARG A 738 19.48 21.51 -46.84
N GLU A 739 19.12 20.27 -46.52
CA GLU A 739 20.09 19.20 -46.30
C GLU A 739 20.38 18.39 -47.58
N ARG A 740 21.46 17.61 -47.56
CA ARG A 740 21.94 16.76 -48.66
C ARG A 740 21.12 15.47 -48.73
N ASP A 741 19.84 15.59 -49.06
CA ASP A 741 18.91 14.54 -49.56
C ASP A 741 17.50 15.12 -49.85
N GLY A 742 17.36 16.45 -49.92
CA GLY A 742 16.15 17.12 -50.38
C GLY A 742 15.12 17.49 -49.31
N GLN A 743 15.32 17.07 -48.04
CA GLN A 743 14.50 17.53 -46.91
C GLN A 743 14.94 18.91 -46.38
N GLU A 744 13.96 19.76 -46.05
CA GLU A 744 14.19 21.03 -45.34
C GLU A 744 14.21 20.79 -43.83
N VAL A 745 15.25 21.34 -43.17
CA VAL A 745 15.49 21.23 -41.73
C VAL A 745 15.58 22.62 -41.10
N VAL A 746 15.15 22.75 -39.86
CA VAL A 746 15.21 23.98 -39.08
C VAL A 746 16.20 23.80 -37.94
N VAL A 747 17.11 24.75 -37.76
CA VAL A 747 18.08 24.74 -36.65
C VAL A 747 17.60 25.70 -35.57
N VAL A 748 17.21 25.13 -34.42
CA VAL A 748 16.69 25.83 -33.24
C VAL A 748 17.82 26.01 -32.24
N GLY A 749 18.11 27.24 -31.83
CA GLY A 749 19.12 27.52 -30.80
C GLY A 749 18.56 27.25 -29.40
N LEU A 750 19.28 26.48 -28.57
CA LEU A 750 18.84 26.13 -27.21
C LEU A 750 19.73 26.79 -26.15
N GLN A 751 19.16 27.04 -24.96
CA GLN A 751 19.92 27.54 -23.82
C GLN A 751 20.77 26.42 -23.21
N PRO A 752 22.10 26.57 -23.05
CA PRO A 752 22.95 25.52 -22.49
C PRO A 752 22.71 25.21 -20.99
N GLY A 753 22.02 26.09 -20.27
CA GLY A 753 21.76 25.98 -18.83
C GLY A 753 20.31 26.33 -18.49
N GLY A 754 19.76 25.71 -17.44
CA GLY A 754 18.38 25.91 -16.99
C GLY A 754 17.36 25.03 -17.71
N VAL A 755 16.07 25.23 -17.42
CA VAL A 755 14.95 24.51 -18.07
C VAL A 755 14.21 25.48 -18.96
N VAL A 756 14.04 25.16 -20.24
CA VAL A 756 13.39 26.04 -21.22
C VAL A 756 12.52 25.24 -22.20
N ASP A 757 11.28 25.70 -22.40
CA ASP A 757 10.39 25.18 -23.42
C ASP A 757 10.92 25.52 -24.82
N ILE A 758 11.13 24.50 -25.63
CA ILE A 758 11.66 24.57 -27.00
C ILE A 758 10.51 24.71 -28.00
N GLY A 759 9.42 23.96 -27.78
CA GLY A 759 8.25 23.96 -28.64
C GLY A 759 7.05 23.30 -27.98
N ARG A 760 5.85 23.69 -28.41
CA ARG A 760 4.57 23.13 -28.00
C ARG A 760 3.71 22.92 -29.22
N GLY A 761 3.13 21.74 -29.39
CA GLY A 761 2.28 21.46 -30.53
C GLY A 761 1.70 20.06 -30.55
N VAL A 762 0.72 19.84 -31.44
CA VAL A 762 0.01 18.56 -31.59
C VAL A 762 0.78 17.64 -32.53
N LEU A 763 1.40 16.59 -31.99
CA LEU A 763 2.10 15.58 -32.77
C LEU A 763 1.10 14.53 -33.27
N PRO A 764 1.12 14.14 -34.57
CA PRO A 764 0.25 13.09 -35.09
C PRO A 764 0.50 11.72 -34.43
N ALA A 765 -0.54 10.89 -34.41
CA ALA A 765 -0.46 9.51 -33.93
C ALA A 765 0.64 8.72 -34.65
N GLY A 766 1.50 8.03 -33.90
CA GLY A 766 2.60 7.21 -34.41
C GLY A 766 3.69 8.00 -35.15
N SER A 767 3.66 9.33 -35.10
CA SER A 767 4.70 10.16 -35.73
C SER A 767 6.06 9.94 -35.07
N LEU A 768 7.11 9.97 -35.88
CA LEU A 768 8.48 9.76 -35.43
C LEU A 768 9.40 10.71 -36.19
N ALA A 769 9.81 11.80 -35.54
CA ALA A 769 10.63 12.82 -36.18
C ALA A 769 12.12 12.63 -35.86
N ASP A 770 12.93 12.42 -36.90
CA ASP A 770 14.38 12.35 -36.80
C ASP A 770 14.98 13.74 -36.58
N CYS A 771 15.66 13.91 -35.44
CA CYS A 771 16.30 15.15 -35.04
C CYS A 771 17.78 14.90 -34.72
N GLU A 772 18.58 15.96 -34.70
CA GLU A 772 20.00 15.91 -34.29
C GLU A 772 20.26 17.02 -33.27
N LEU A 773 20.52 16.63 -32.02
CA LEU A 773 21.04 17.55 -31.02
C LEU A 773 22.52 17.82 -31.30
N GLN A 774 22.88 19.08 -31.37
CA GLN A 774 24.23 19.52 -31.62
C GLN A 774 24.75 20.31 -30.43
N VAL A 775 25.73 19.75 -29.71
CA VAL A 775 26.31 20.35 -28.50
C VAL A 775 27.79 20.66 -28.69
N LYS A 776 28.21 21.89 -28.40
CA LYS A 776 29.60 22.28 -28.31
C LYS A 776 29.90 22.74 -26.89
N VAL A 777 30.79 22.03 -26.19
CA VAL A 777 31.30 22.43 -24.87
C VAL A 777 32.73 22.96 -24.99
N PRO A 778 33.21 23.85 -24.10
CA PRO A 778 34.59 24.32 -24.07
C PRO A 778 35.62 23.19 -23.89
N ASP A 779 36.81 23.32 -24.48
CA ASP A 779 37.86 22.28 -24.40
C ASP A 779 38.34 21.99 -22.96
N GLU A 780 38.20 22.98 -22.06
CA GLU A 780 38.54 22.88 -20.63
C GLU A 780 37.65 21.87 -19.89
N VAL A 781 36.44 21.61 -20.39
CA VAL A 781 35.48 20.62 -19.84
C VAL A 781 36.06 19.21 -19.85
N TYR A 782 36.85 18.89 -20.87
CA TYR A 782 37.49 17.57 -21.01
C TYR A 782 38.76 17.41 -20.19
N LYS A 783 39.19 18.45 -19.46
CA LYS A 783 40.39 18.46 -18.62
C LYS A 783 40.09 18.55 -17.12
N GLY A 784 38.84 18.85 -16.73
CA GLY A 784 38.41 18.99 -15.33
C GLY A 784 37.47 17.88 -14.87
N GLY A 785 37.27 17.74 -13.55
CA GLY A 785 36.42 16.69 -12.96
C GLY A 785 34.91 17.02 -12.85
N GLY A 786 34.36 17.84 -13.74
CA GLY A 786 32.95 18.22 -13.71
C GLY A 786 32.06 17.26 -14.49
N ASN A 787 30.92 16.85 -13.91
CA ASN A 787 29.85 16.12 -14.59
C ASN A 787 28.85 17.13 -15.16
N TYR A 788 28.88 17.37 -16.47
CA TYR A 788 27.95 18.30 -17.15
C TYR A 788 26.94 17.53 -17.98
N GLU A 789 25.68 17.97 -17.98
CA GLU A 789 24.59 17.27 -18.65
C GLU A 789 23.75 18.21 -19.50
N PHE A 790 23.14 17.67 -20.55
CA PHE A 790 22.06 18.31 -21.29
C PHE A 790 21.00 17.27 -21.58
N ALA A 791 19.72 17.61 -21.40
CA ALA A 791 18.61 16.71 -21.69
C ALA A 791 17.55 17.38 -22.57
N LEU A 792 16.90 16.55 -23.39
CA LEU A 792 15.62 16.87 -24.01
C LEU A 792 14.53 16.09 -23.29
N VAL A 793 13.49 16.81 -22.89
CA VAL A 793 12.35 16.28 -22.12
C VAL A 793 11.08 16.48 -22.94
N GLN A 794 10.22 15.47 -22.99
CA GLN A 794 8.88 15.57 -23.56
C GLN A 794 7.85 15.50 -22.45
N GLU A 795 6.90 16.44 -22.46
CA GLU A 795 5.81 16.52 -21.51
C GLU A 795 4.45 16.44 -22.19
N TRP A 796 3.53 15.76 -21.51
CA TRP A 796 2.11 15.69 -21.85
C TRP A 796 1.30 16.07 -20.62
N GLU A 797 0.37 17.02 -20.76
CA GLU A 797 -0.48 17.52 -19.66
C GLU A 797 0.31 17.99 -18.42
N GLY A 798 1.52 18.53 -18.62
CA GLY A 798 2.39 19.02 -17.55
C GLY A 798 3.18 17.92 -16.82
N VAL A 799 3.09 16.67 -17.29
CA VAL A 799 3.84 15.53 -16.76
C VAL A 799 4.97 15.17 -17.73
N GLU A 800 6.19 14.99 -17.19
CA GLU A 800 7.31 14.43 -17.96
C GLU A 800 6.97 12.99 -18.36
N VAL A 801 6.81 12.77 -19.67
CA VAL A 801 6.52 11.44 -20.24
C VAL A 801 7.76 10.77 -20.79
N GLY A 802 8.85 11.51 -21.00
CA GLY A 802 10.14 10.91 -21.29
C GLY A 802 11.28 11.93 -21.39
N ARG A 803 12.50 11.38 -21.42
CA ARG A 803 13.74 12.14 -21.35
C ARG A 803 14.89 11.42 -22.04
N VAL A 804 15.73 12.19 -22.72
CA VAL A 804 17.06 11.75 -23.17
C VAL A 804 18.10 12.68 -22.57
N THR A 805 19.06 12.12 -21.83
CA THR A 805 20.13 12.89 -21.17
C THR A 805 21.49 12.51 -21.73
N TRP A 806 22.24 13.51 -22.16
CA TRP A 806 23.63 13.36 -22.59
C TRP A 806 24.57 13.98 -21.56
N ARG A 807 25.65 13.25 -21.26
CA ARG A 807 26.72 13.68 -20.35
C ARG A 807 27.95 14.12 -21.14
N PHE A 808 28.65 15.13 -20.62
CA PHE A 808 29.85 15.70 -21.21
C PHE A 808 30.92 15.87 -20.10
N GLY A 809 32.07 15.20 -20.25
CA GLY A 809 33.15 15.20 -19.25
C GLY A 809 34.35 14.34 -19.68
N PRO A 810 35.35 14.12 -18.81
CA PRO A 810 36.45 13.19 -19.07
C PRO A 810 35.92 11.78 -19.37
N VAL A 811 36.55 11.12 -20.34
CA VAL A 811 36.12 9.87 -21.01
C VAL A 811 36.02 8.64 -20.06
N ALA A 812 36.15 8.81 -18.74
CA ALA A 812 36.21 7.71 -17.79
C ALA A 812 34.84 7.15 -17.38
N ASP A 813 33.75 7.93 -17.40
CA ASP A 813 32.43 7.52 -16.85
C ASP A 813 31.22 7.86 -17.76
N LEU A 814 31.39 7.81 -19.09
CA LEU A 814 30.32 8.12 -20.07
C LEU A 814 29.48 6.91 -20.50
#